data_AF-A0A8C6EI23-F1
#
_entry.id   AF-A0A8C6EI23-F1
#
_cell.length_a   1.000
_cell.length_b   1.000
_cell.length_c   1.000
_cell.angle_alpha   90.00
_cell.angle_beta   90.00
_cell.angle_gamma   90.00
#
_symmetry.space_group_name_H-M   'P 1'
#
loop_
_entity.id
_entity.type
_entity.pdbx_description
1 polymer ?
#
loop_
_entity_poly.entity_id
_entity_poly.type
_entity_poly.pdbx_seq_one_letter_code
_entity_poly.pdbx_strand_id
1 'polypeptide(L)'
;MAHLLGSQACMDSLRRDLTDLQGAIVDVFSRAGPVRFPSWKFPDRVACDLDMVALLEHYDHVPGDPEFTQLSHAVLLELVIDRLLLLLQSCASYLETLGSEQMMPSAQAVGPCMSVGLTVRRFWNSLLRLGMLYQQAAPQQRENQGETPTSKPTAKGKPARSPERMTTKFIKAPSPMPRLPQTCQEPETIPVRLSLQCPATAENTTSVHCQTIETALVPCDACTSVQGSLQEVGKVVISLCQSQNLPSSLGQFQQLVQDSMGLRPLPAATVGHWAAEQSKDLARLSKHVGALSQAQLEEAEGQKASLRKEAGRLEQALQREQGTRQRQAEEAKQRLAEWEHDKQHLLTETGDLKTKVATLERKLKQQQESTQAVEAKAQQLQEEGERRAAAERQVQQLEEQVQLLAGRLEGASQQICWASTELDKEKARVDSMVRHQESLQAKQRALLQQLDSLDQEREELQGSLDEAEAQRACVEEQLQSLRGEREQGQCHREHVAQDLPLPQELLQSLQREKQGLEQVTTDLRLTILELERQLVELRERERLLVAFPDLHRPSEAQIQSRGPGMPVPADSGNVTDDMERQVQANDIRIRVLQEENGRLQSMLSKIREVAQQGGLKLIPQDQLWSPLSKGTQGAAPPVQAQRVSPGPLSKGHPPGSRTGSASKTLPGQPREDTLPQPCSQPSKPSLEDVTHSAICAQNPIRALARLRRRLSPGRSQARSAHQPQKRPT
;
A
#
# COMPACT_ATOMS: atom_id res chain seq x y z
N MET A 1 -8.41 11.69 4.87
CA MET A 1 -9.42 11.72 5.95
C MET A 1 -9.42 10.45 6.78
N ALA A 2 -10.00 9.33 6.32
CA ALA A 2 -10.23 8.14 7.17
C ALA A 2 -8.98 7.55 7.86
N HIS A 3 -7.81 7.59 7.20
CA HIS A 3 -6.56 6.96 7.69
C HIS A 3 -5.97 7.54 9.00
N LEU A 4 -6.49 8.67 9.50
CA LEU A 4 -6.05 9.25 10.78
C LEU A 4 -6.86 8.77 11.99
N LEU A 5 -8.01 8.11 11.77
CA LEU A 5 -8.92 7.69 12.84
C LEU A 5 -8.29 6.57 13.70
N GLY A 6 -7.88 6.94 14.92
CA GLY A 6 -7.28 6.04 15.90
C GLY A 6 -5.74 6.05 15.94
N SER A 7 -5.10 6.94 15.17
CA SER A 7 -3.64 7.09 15.19
C SER A 7 -3.14 7.59 16.55
N GLN A 8 -2.12 6.93 17.11
CA GLN A 8 -1.50 7.23 18.42
C GLN A 8 -1.19 8.72 18.58
N ALA A 9 -0.46 9.33 17.64
CA ALA A 9 -0.10 10.75 17.71
C ALA A 9 -1.29 11.72 17.73
N CYS A 10 -2.43 11.34 17.14
CA CYS A 10 -3.66 12.14 17.18
C CYS A 10 -4.39 11.96 18.53
N MET A 11 -4.44 10.74 19.06
CA MET A 11 -4.90 10.46 20.42
C MET A 11 -4.08 11.27 21.44
N ASP A 12 -2.75 11.22 21.35
CA ASP A 12 -1.84 11.94 22.25
C ASP A 12 -1.97 13.46 22.13
N SER A 13 -2.37 14.00 20.98
CA SER A 13 -2.73 15.42 20.85
C SER A 13 -4.00 15.70 21.65
N LEU A 14 -5.09 15.00 21.34
CA LEU A 14 -6.39 15.24 21.97
C LEU A 14 -6.36 15.08 23.50
N ARG A 15 -5.52 14.16 24.01
CA ARG A 15 -5.28 13.99 25.46
C ARG A 15 -4.63 15.22 26.09
N ARG A 16 -3.67 15.85 25.40
CA ARG A 16 -3.05 17.13 25.81
C ARG A 16 -4.04 18.29 25.66
N ASP A 17 -4.68 18.40 24.50
CA ASP A 17 -5.68 19.45 24.19
C ASP A 17 -6.81 19.46 25.25
N LEU A 18 -7.29 18.28 25.68
CA LEU A 18 -8.27 18.12 26.76
C LEU A 18 -7.72 18.51 28.15
N THR A 19 -6.44 18.24 28.41
CA THR A 19 -5.78 18.59 29.68
C THR A 19 -5.61 20.11 29.78
N ASP A 20 -5.15 20.75 28.70
CA ASP A 20 -4.96 22.20 28.62
C ASP A 20 -6.31 22.94 28.70
N LEU A 21 -7.35 22.44 28.01
CA LEU A 21 -8.71 22.96 28.13
C LEU A 21 -9.27 22.80 29.55
N GLN A 22 -9.04 21.67 30.21
CA GLN A 22 -9.44 21.48 31.60
C GLN A 22 -8.69 22.44 32.55
N GLY A 23 -7.40 22.71 32.30
CA GLY A 23 -6.63 23.71 33.02
C GLY A 23 -7.19 25.13 32.86
N ALA A 24 -7.56 25.52 31.63
CA ALA A 24 -8.19 26.81 31.35
C ALA A 24 -9.57 26.96 32.03
N ILE A 25 -10.37 25.89 32.06
CA ILE A 25 -11.65 25.86 32.79
C ILE A 25 -11.42 26.05 34.30
N VAL A 26 -10.36 25.46 34.86
CA VAL A 26 -10.03 25.61 36.29
C VAL A 26 -9.58 27.05 36.64
N ASP A 27 -8.78 27.72 35.81
CA ASP A 27 -8.46 29.14 36.03
C ASP A 27 -9.70 30.03 35.97
N VAL A 28 -10.60 29.82 35.00
CA VAL A 28 -11.87 30.56 34.93
C VAL A 28 -12.75 30.26 36.15
N PHE A 29 -12.88 28.99 36.56
CA PHE A 29 -13.64 28.61 37.76
C PHE A 29 -13.04 29.19 39.05
N SER A 30 -11.72 29.40 39.14
CA SER A 30 -11.10 30.03 40.32
C SER A 30 -11.50 31.50 40.51
N ARG A 31 -12.03 32.15 39.46
CA ARG A 31 -12.45 33.56 39.45
C ARG A 31 -13.98 33.73 39.35
N ALA A 32 -14.65 32.83 38.64
CA ALA A 32 -16.09 32.89 38.36
C ALA A 32 -16.94 31.92 39.21
N GLY A 33 -16.31 30.94 39.87
CA GLY A 33 -16.98 29.77 40.42
C GLY A 33 -17.31 28.71 39.35
N PRO A 34 -17.60 27.46 39.76
CA PRO A 34 -17.97 26.38 38.85
C PRO A 34 -19.41 26.55 38.34
N VAL A 35 -19.60 26.54 37.02
CA VAL A 35 -20.93 26.65 36.41
C VAL A 35 -21.54 25.28 36.11
N ARG A 36 -22.82 25.10 36.47
CA ARG A 36 -23.54 23.82 36.35
C ARG A 36 -24.38 23.75 35.08
N PHE A 37 -23.74 23.28 34.01
CA PHE A 37 -24.40 22.92 32.75
C PHE A 37 -24.34 21.40 32.53
N PRO A 38 -25.31 20.78 31.83
CA PRO A 38 -25.20 19.38 31.41
C PRO A 38 -24.01 19.17 30.45
N SER A 39 -23.37 18.02 30.53
CA SER A 39 -22.27 17.63 29.64
C SER A 39 -22.79 17.35 28.22
N TRP A 40 -22.10 17.90 27.23
CA TRP A 40 -22.30 17.58 25.81
C TRP A 40 -22.09 16.09 25.53
N LYS A 41 -21.00 15.51 26.06
CA LYS A 41 -20.67 14.09 25.85
C LYS A 41 -21.56 13.13 26.63
N PHE A 42 -21.92 13.51 27.85
CA PHE A 42 -22.66 12.69 28.82
C PHE A 42 -23.85 13.49 29.39
N PRO A 43 -24.96 13.68 28.65
CA PRO A 43 -26.06 14.56 29.05
C PRO A 43 -26.70 14.27 30.41
N ASP A 44 -26.57 13.03 30.90
CA ASP A 44 -27.01 12.60 32.23
C ASP A 44 -26.09 13.07 33.39
N ARG A 45 -25.02 13.81 33.08
CA ARG A 45 -24.01 14.32 34.03
C ARG A 45 -23.82 15.83 33.88
N VAL A 46 -23.41 16.48 34.96
CA VAL A 46 -23.01 17.90 34.95
C VAL A 46 -21.58 18.01 34.42
N ALA A 47 -21.32 18.94 33.50
CA ALA A 47 -20.03 19.09 32.83
C ALA A 47 -18.88 19.45 33.78
N CYS A 48 -19.14 20.30 34.79
CA CYS A 48 -18.14 20.66 35.80
C CYS A 48 -17.77 19.49 36.75
N ASP A 49 -18.65 18.49 36.87
CA ASP A 49 -18.51 17.35 37.78
C ASP A 49 -17.96 16.10 37.05
N LEU A 50 -17.44 16.25 35.82
CA LEU A 50 -16.77 15.18 35.09
C LEU A 50 -15.32 14.99 35.55
N ASP A 51 -15.02 13.80 36.06
CA ASP A 51 -13.67 13.33 36.33
C ASP A 51 -12.91 13.13 35.00
N MET A 52 -12.18 14.17 34.58
CA MET A 52 -11.36 14.13 33.37
C MET A 52 -10.15 13.20 33.50
N VAL A 53 -9.68 12.88 34.71
CA VAL A 53 -8.55 11.96 34.90
C VAL A 53 -9.01 10.54 34.59
N ALA A 54 -10.08 10.08 35.25
CA ALA A 54 -10.65 8.76 34.98
C ALA A 54 -11.16 8.60 33.53
N LEU A 55 -11.66 9.67 32.91
CA LEU A 55 -12.05 9.65 31.49
C LEU A 55 -10.85 9.53 30.55
N LEU A 56 -9.74 10.23 30.83
CA LEU A 56 -8.52 10.10 30.03
C LEU A 56 -7.83 8.74 30.27
N GLU A 57 -7.81 8.22 31.49
CA GLU A 57 -7.33 6.86 31.78
C GLU A 57 -8.16 5.78 31.06
N HIS A 58 -9.48 5.98 30.92
CA HIS A 58 -10.35 5.01 30.25
C HIS A 58 -10.28 5.06 28.72
N TYR A 59 -10.16 6.25 28.11
CA TYR A 59 -10.19 6.42 26.65
C TYR A 59 -8.79 6.69 26.06
N ASP A 60 -7.94 5.67 26.05
CA ASP A 60 -6.59 5.70 25.48
C ASP A 60 -6.47 4.91 24.14
N HIS A 61 -5.31 4.98 23.50
CA HIS A 61 -4.94 4.13 22.37
C HIS A 61 -4.61 2.70 22.86
N VAL A 62 -5.20 1.68 22.24
CA VAL A 62 -4.96 0.28 22.59
C VAL A 62 -4.38 -0.46 21.38
N PRO A 63 -3.06 -0.74 21.36
CA PRO A 63 -2.43 -1.40 20.23
C PRO A 63 -2.96 -2.84 20.08
N GLY A 64 -3.62 -3.11 18.97
CA GLY A 64 -4.30 -4.38 18.69
C GLY A 64 -5.83 -4.33 18.72
N ASP A 65 -6.44 -3.27 19.28
CA ASP A 65 -7.90 -3.05 19.20
C ASP A 65 -8.21 -1.74 18.43
N PRO A 66 -8.40 -1.82 17.10
CA PRO A 66 -8.73 -0.65 16.29
C PRO A 66 -10.18 -0.17 16.50
N GLU A 67 -11.11 -1.03 16.91
CA GLU A 67 -12.51 -0.64 17.13
C GLU A 67 -12.64 0.19 18.41
N PHE A 68 -12.03 -0.28 19.52
CA PHE A 68 -11.94 0.49 20.76
C PHE A 68 -11.14 1.77 20.57
N THR A 69 -9.99 1.72 19.88
CA THR A 69 -9.17 2.91 19.64
C THR A 69 -9.89 3.97 18.80
N GLN A 70 -10.68 3.58 17.78
CA GLN A 70 -11.51 4.51 17.02
C GLN A 70 -12.69 5.05 17.84
N LEU A 71 -13.29 4.24 18.72
CA LEU A 71 -14.30 4.70 19.68
C LEU A 71 -13.73 5.72 20.66
N SER A 72 -12.58 5.43 21.29
CA SER A 72 -11.86 6.35 22.18
C SER A 72 -11.54 7.66 21.47
N HIS A 73 -11.05 7.61 20.23
CA HIS A 73 -10.80 8.81 19.42
C HIS A 73 -12.05 9.68 19.24
N ALA A 74 -13.18 9.07 18.86
CA ALA A 74 -14.46 9.77 18.74
C ALA A 74 -14.97 10.31 20.09
N VAL A 75 -14.71 9.60 21.21
CA VAL A 75 -15.06 10.09 22.55
C VAL A 75 -14.20 11.27 22.97
N LEU A 76 -12.89 11.26 22.72
CA LEU A 76 -11.99 12.39 23.01
C LEU A 76 -12.36 13.63 22.19
N LEU A 77 -12.67 13.49 20.90
CA LEU A 77 -13.14 14.61 20.06
C LEU A 77 -14.44 15.24 20.59
N GLU A 78 -15.42 14.40 20.96
CA GLU A 78 -16.68 14.86 21.56
C GLU A 78 -16.46 15.48 22.96
N LEU A 79 -15.43 15.04 23.70
CA LEU A 79 -15.01 15.68 24.95
C LEU A 79 -14.30 17.04 24.72
N VAL A 80 -13.60 17.24 23.59
CA VAL A 80 -13.03 18.56 23.26
C VAL A 80 -14.16 19.57 23.03
N ILE A 81 -15.22 19.15 22.33
CA ILE A 81 -16.45 19.97 22.17
C ILE A 81 -17.08 20.24 23.54
N ASP A 82 -17.18 19.23 24.42
CA ASP A 82 -17.70 19.37 25.78
C ASP A 82 -16.93 20.40 26.63
N ARG A 83 -15.59 20.30 26.68
CA ARG A 83 -14.73 21.24 27.41
C ARG A 83 -14.82 22.65 26.81
N LEU A 84 -14.78 22.80 25.49
CA LEU A 84 -14.93 24.11 24.82
C LEU A 84 -16.28 24.76 25.10
N LEU A 85 -17.37 23.99 25.13
CA LEU A 85 -18.69 24.50 25.49
C LEU A 85 -18.75 24.92 26.97
N LEU A 86 -18.19 24.13 27.88
CA LEU A 86 -18.12 24.48 29.30
C LEU A 86 -17.31 25.77 29.52
N LEU A 87 -16.19 25.93 28.83
CA LEU A 87 -15.35 27.14 28.88
C LEU A 87 -16.08 28.38 28.32
N LEU A 88 -16.81 28.25 27.21
CA LEU A 88 -17.64 29.33 26.68
C LEU A 88 -18.81 29.69 27.62
N GLN A 89 -19.42 28.68 28.26
CA GLN A 89 -20.49 28.87 29.23
C GLN A 89 -20.00 29.54 30.53
N SER A 90 -18.82 29.17 31.03
CA SER A 90 -18.21 29.78 32.21
C SER A 90 -17.77 31.21 31.94
N CYS A 91 -17.14 31.47 30.79
CA CYS A 91 -16.79 32.83 30.38
C CYS A 91 -18.04 33.69 30.13
N ALA A 92 -19.10 33.15 29.52
CA ALA A 92 -20.37 33.88 29.36
C ALA A 92 -21.00 34.23 30.73
N SER A 93 -21.02 33.29 31.67
CA SER A 93 -21.51 33.52 33.03
C SER A 93 -20.69 34.58 33.76
N TYR A 94 -19.36 34.53 33.66
CA TYR A 94 -18.45 35.50 34.26
C TYR A 94 -18.65 36.92 33.69
N LEU A 95 -18.79 37.05 32.36
CA LEU A 95 -19.09 38.32 31.69
C LEU A 95 -20.47 38.87 32.09
N GLU A 96 -21.47 38.00 32.29
CA GLU A 96 -22.80 38.38 32.78
C GLU A 96 -22.78 38.85 34.25
N THR A 97 -21.96 38.24 35.10
CA THR A 97 -21.70 38.70 36.48
C THR A 97 -20.99 40.06 36.51
N LEU A 98 -19.91 40.23 35.74
CA LEU A 98 -19.19 41.50 35.64
C LEU A 98 -20.07 42.65 35.10
N GLY A 99 -21.02 42.34 34.21
CA GLY A 99 -21.95 43.32 33.65
C GLY A 99 -23.14 43.68 34.56
N SER A 100 -23.21 43.14 35.79
CA SER A 100 -24.42 43.19 36.64
C SER A 100 -24.15 43.51 38.12
N GLU A 101 -23.26 44.46 38.43
CA GLU A 101 -23.00 44.92 39.82
C GLU A 101 -24.21 45.56 40.55
N GLN A 102 -25.40 45.64 39.94
CA GLN A 102 -26.60 46.22 40.57
C GLN A 102 -27.93 45.49 40.31
N MET A 103 -27.94 44.15 40.38
CA MET A 103 -29.15 43.40 40.77
C MET A 103 -28.79 42.06 41.42
N MET A 104 -29.62 41.58 42.36
CA MET A 104 -29.49 40.24 42.93
C MET A 104 -29.51 39.15 41.83
N PRO A 105 -28.74 38.05 41.97
CA PRO A 105 -28.70 36.99 40.96
C PRO A 105 -30.07 36.32 40.87
N SER A 106 -30.70 36.41 39.70
CA SER A 106 -31.93 35.67 39.44
C SER A 106 -31.61 34.18 39.37
N ALA A 107 -32.28 33.37 40.20
CA ALA A 107 -32.24 31.91 40.13
C ALA A 107 -33.04 31.39 38.92
N GLN A 108 -32.73 31.89 37.73
CA GLN A 108 -33.42 31.56 36.50
C GLN A 108 -32.90 30.21 35.99
N ALA A 109 -33.72 29.16 36.16
CA ALA A 109 -33.36 27.79 35.80
C ALA A 109 -32.87 27.73 34.34
N VAL A 110 -31.58 27.41 34.17
CA VAL A 110 -30.93 27.36 32.86
C VAL A 110 -31.47 26.15 32.10
N GLY A 111 -32.41 26.41 31.18
CA GLY A 111 -32.87 25.39 30.23
C GLY A 111 -31.69 24.82 29.44
N PRO A 112 -31.77 23.56 28.97
CA PRO A 112 -30.62 22.85 28.42
C PRO A 112 -30.15 23.46 27.09
N CYS A 113 -29.22 24.41 27.16
CA CYS A 113 -28.57 25.07 26.01
C CYS A 113 -27.55 24.15 25.31
N MET A 114 -27.95 22.91 25.00
CA MET A 114 -27.19 21.86 24.31
C MET A 114 -27.01 22.15 22.81
N SER A 115 -26.80 23.41 22.45
CA SER A 115 -26.61 23.89 21.09
C SER A 115 -25.40 24.81 21.06
N VAL A 116 -24.37 24.39 20.32
CA VAL A 116 -23.12 25.14 20.11
C VAL A 116 -23.42 26.56 19.65
N GLY A 117 -24.33 26.72 18.68
CA GLY A 117 -24.72 28.03 18.15
C GLY A 117 -25.39 28.95 19.19
N LEU A 118 -26.19 28.40 20.11
CA LEU A 118 -26.80 29.20 21.18
C LEU A 118 -25.80 29.58 22.27
N THR A 119 -24.90 28.65 22.64
CA THR A 119 -23.80 28.91 23.60
C THR A 119 -22.86 30.00 23.07
N VAL A 120 -22.38 29.85 21.83
CA VAL A 120 -21.51 30.84 21.16
C VAL A 120 -22.22 32.19 21.00
N ARG A 121 -23.50 32.21 20.63
CA ARG A 121 -24.29 33.45 20.52
C ARG A 121 -24.48 34.14 21.88
N ARG A 122 -24.70 33.39 22.96
CA ARG A 122 -24.79 33.96 24.33
C ARG A 122 -23.46 34.58 24.73
N PHE A 123 -22.35 33.87 24.58
CA PHE A 123 -21.01 34.38 24.86
C PHE A 123 -20.72 35.69 24.11
N TRP A 124 -20.93 35.75 22.79
CA TRP A 124 -20.71 36.97 22.01
C TRP A 124 -21.65 38.11 22.41
N ASN A 125 -22.92 37.84 22.70
CA ASN A 125 -23.85 38.86 23.20
C ASN A 125 -23.36 39.46 24.54
N SER A 126 -22.86 38.64 25.45
CA SER A 126 -22.37 39.07 26.77
C SER A 126 -21.04 39.85 26.66
N LEU A 127 -20.15 39.45 25.73
CA LEU A 127 -18.94 40.20 25.41
C LEU A 127 -19.25 41.57 24.77
N LEU A 128 -20.20 41.62 23.83
CA LEU A 128 -20.65 42.87 23.21
C LEU A 128 -21.29 43.82 24.24
N ARG A 129 -22.05 43.29 25.21
CA ARG A 129 -22.58 44.08 26.34
C ARG A 129 -21.46 44.68 27.20
N LEU A 130 -20.42 43.91 27.53
CA LEU A 130 -19.27 44.44 28.26
C LEU A 130 -18.52 45.51 27.45
N GLY A 131 -18.38 45.32 26.13
CA GLY A 131 -17.81 46.34 25.24
C GLY A 131 -18.60 47.65 25.24
N MET A 132 -19.95 47.58 25.21
CA MET A 132 -20.82 48.75 25.33
C MET A 132 -20.67 49.45 26.69
N LEU A 133 -20.59 48.71 27.80
CA LEU A 133 -20.36 49.27 29.14
C LEU A 133 -19.00 49.98 29.23
N TYR A 134 -17.94 49.37 28.71
CA TYR A 134 -16.60 49.97 28.67
C TYR A 134 -16.59 51.26 27.82
N GLN A 135 -17.29 51.27 26.69
CA GLN A 135 -17.41 52.45 25.83
C GLN A 135 -18.27 53.57 26.48
N GLN A 136 -19.23 53.22 27.34
CA GLN A 136 -20.01 54.18 28.14
C GLN A 136 -19.24 54.74 29.35
N ALA A 137 -18.27 54.00 29.90
CA ALA A 137 -17.39 54.47 30.97
C ALA A 137 -16.25 55.38 30.46
N ALA A 138 -15.84 55.23 29.19
CA ALA A 138 -14.73 55.94 28.56
C ALA A 138 -14.74 57.49 28.65
N PRO A 139 -15.89 58.22 28.70
CA PRO A 139 -15.89 59.67 28.85
C PRO A 139 -15.32 60.16 30.19
N GLN A 140 -15.63 59.48 31.31
CA GLN A 140 -15.32 60.00 32.65
C GLN A 140 -13.83 59.96 33.02
N GLN A 141 -13.00 59.14 32.37
CA GLN A 141 -11.55 59.14 32.61
C GLN A 141 -10.80 60.28 31.92
N ARG A 142 -11.40 61.00 30.95
CA ARG A 142 -10.69 62.03 30.17
C ARG A 142 -10.70 63.44 30.78
N GLU A 143 -11.48 63.69 31.83
CA GLU A 143 -11.65 65.04 32.41
C GLU A 143 -10.71 65.32 33.60
N ASN A 144 -9.89 64.34 34.02
CA ASN A 144 -8.95 64.45 35.16
C ASN A 144 -7.46 64.45 34.75
N GLN A 145 -7.13 64.60 33.47
CA GLN A 145 -5.77 64.95 33.02
C GLN A 145 -5.84 66.15 32.09
N GLY A 146 -5.63 67.34 32.67
CA GLY A 146 -5.52 68.58 31.91
C GLY A 146 -4.28 68.59 31.01
N GLU A 147 -4.47 69.10 29.79
CA GLU A 147 -3.83 70.33 29.30
C GLU A 147 -2.37 70.60 29.74
N THR A 148 -1.39 70.87 28.87
CA THR A 148 -1.44 71.46 27.51
C THR A 148 -0.16 71.09 26.70
N PRO A 149 -0.05 71.40 25.39
CA PRO A 149 0.53 70.43 24.44
C PRO A 149 1.85 70.82 23.73
N THR A 150 2.32 69.89 22.88
CA THR A 150 3.30 69.99 21.77
C THR A 150 3.96 71.34 21.46
N SER A 151 5.29 71.34 21.38
CA SER A 151 5.99 71.18 20.08
C SER A 151 7.53 71.16 20.19
N LYS A 152 8.19 70.58 19.17
CA LYS A 152 9.58 70.89 18.77
C LYS A 152 9.53 71.40 17.33
N PRO A 153 10.39 72.35 16.95
CA PRO A 153 11.41 71.97 15.96
C PRO A 153 12.82 72.50 16.31
N THR A 154 13.76 72.28 15.39
CA THR A 154 15.21 72.41 15.61
C THR A 154 15.79 73.67 14.93
N ALA A 155 16.99 74.07 15.38
CA ALA A 155 18.04 74.82 14.65
C ALA A 155 18.22 76.34 14.91
N LYS A 156 19.44 76.63 15.38
CA LYS A 156 20.29 77.84 15.24
C LYS A 156 19.69 79.11 14.60
N GLY A 157 19.67 80.20 15.37
CA GLY A 157 19.57 81.57 14.83
C GLY A 157 19.75 82.69 15.87
N LYS A 158 20.97 83.22 16.04
CA LYS A 158 21.25 84.51 16.71
C LYS A 158 22.50 85.19 16.12
N PRO A 159 22.40 86.40 15.56
CA PRO A 159 23.56 87.17 15.09
C PRO A 159 24.06 88.24 16.09
N ALA A 160 25.39 88.39 16.13
CA ALA A 160 26.18 89.64 16.26
C ALA A 160 25.99 90.65 17.44
N ARG A 161 27.15 90.91 18.10
CA ARG A 161 27.69 92.22 18.57
C ARG A 161 27.18 92.90 19.88
N SER A 162 27.89 92.57 20.98
CA SER A 162 28.76 93.46 21.82
C SER A 162 28.16 94.66 22.61
N PRO A 163 28.86 95.30 23.60
CA PRO A 163 30.23 95.06 24.11
C PRO A 163 30.35 94.95 25.67
N GLU A 164 31.60 94.97 26.18
CA GLU A 164 32.09 95.42 27.52
C GLU A 164 31.58 94.72 28.82
N ARG A 165 32.46 94.15 29.66
CA ARG A 165 33.51 94.70 30.58
C ARG A 165 32.96 95.29 31.89
N MET A 166 33.51 94.83 33.02
CA MET A 166 33.04 95.14 34.38
C MET A 166 33.64 96.42 34.98
N THR A 167 32.76 97.30 35.45
CA THR A 167 32.97 98.41 36.40
C THR A 167 31.61 98.69 37.08
N THR A 168 31.42 99.11 38.33
CA THR A 168 32.28 99.41 39.50
C THR A 168 31.39 99.50 40.75
N LYS A 169 31.95 99.52 41.97
CA LYS A 169 31.26 100.01 43.18
C LYS A 169 32.13 101.07 43.88
N PHE A 170 31.51 102.15 44.35
CA PHE A 170 32.16 103.32 44.96
C PHE A 170 31.20 104.06 45.90
N ILE A 171 31.72 105.13 46.53
CA ILE A 171 31.10 106.10 47.46
C ILE A 171 31.08 105.63 48.95
N LYS A 172 31.71 106.33 49.93
CA LYS A 172 32.71 107.42 49.89
C LYS A 172 33.51 107.53 51.21
N ALA A 173 34.62 108.26 51.21
CA ALA A 173 35.33 108.74 52.42
C ALA A 173 34.80 110.11 52.90
N PRO A 174 35.28 110.62 54.06
CA PRO A 174 36.22 111.75 53.96
C PRO A 174 37.42 111.67 54.93
N SER A 175 38.40 112.56 54.71
CA SER A 175 39.62 112.80 55.53
C SER A 175 39.51 114.14 56.30
N PRO A 176 40.39 114.51 57.27
CA PRO A 176 41.81 114.79 57.01
C PRO A 176 42.84 114.37 58.10
N MET A 177 44.13 114.51 57.74
CA MET A 177 45.36 114.38 58.56
C MET A 177 45.55 115.58 59.52
N PRO A 178 46.30 115.48 60.66
CA PRO A 178 47.78 115.43 60.58
C PRO A 178 48.62 114.75 61.72
N ARG A 179 49.76 114.19 61.29
CA ARG A 179 51.10 114.09 61.95
C ARG A 179 51.35 113.19 63.20
N LEU A 180 52.42 112.38 63.02
CA LEU A 180 53.49 111.84 63.91
C LEU A 180 53.71 112.46 65.31
N PRO A 181 54.53 111.80 66.20
CA PRO A 181 55.06 110.41 66.17
C PRO A 181 54.94 109.66 67.52
N GLN A 182 55.40 108.39 67.58
CA GLN A 182 55.69 107.70 68.85
C GLN A 182 57.09 107.08 68.85
N THR A 183 58.04 107.74 69.52
CA THR A 183 59.20 107.15 70.22
C THR A 183 59.86 108.27 71.02
N CYS A 184 59.83 108.18 72.35
CA CYS A 184 60.57 109.12 73.19
C CYS A 184 62.04 108.71 73.22
N GLN A 185 62.93 109.56 72.70
CA GLN A 185 64.25 109.71 73.31
C GLN A 185 64.20 110.85 74.32
N GLU A 186 64.96 110.66 75.39
CA GLU A 186 65.04 111.51 76.57
C GLU A 186 66.12 112.58 76.36
N PRO A 187 65.79 113.88 76.41
CA PRO A 187 66.78 114.96 76.49
C PRO A 187 66.86 115.48 77.93
N GLU A 188 68.07 115.56 78.48
CA GLU A 188 68.34 116.05 79.82
C GLU A 188 67.79 117.48 80.01
N THR A 189 66.91 117.67 81.00
CA THR A 189 66.44 119.02 81.35
C THR A 189 67.49 119.70 82.22
N ILE A 190 68.30 120.56 81.61
CA ILE A 190 69.37 121.33 82.28
C ILE A 190 68.82 122.10 83.49
N PRO A 191 69.21 121.76 84.73
CA PRO A 191 68.89 122.57 85.89
C PRO A 191 69.90 123.72 85.94
N VAL A 192 69.43 124.96 85.72
CA VAL A 192 70.27 126.16 85.85
C VAL A 192 70.66 126.35 87.32
N ARG A 193 71.79 125.76 87.73
CA ARG A 193 72.46 126.07 89.00
C ARG A 193 73.10 127.45 88.93
N LEU A 194 72.28 128.48 89.08
CA LEU A 194 72.76 129.77 89.58
C LEU A 194 73.13 129.60 91.05
N SER A 195 74.36 129.17 91.30
CA SER A 195 74.95 129.08 92.65
C SER A 195 75.26 130.48 93.19
N LEU A 196 74.21 131.21 93.55
CA LEU A 196 74.29 132.35 94.44
C LEU A 196 74.67 131.85 95.84
N GLN A 197 75.99 131.79 96.09
CA GLN A 197 76.51 131.74 97.45
C GLN A 197 76.08 133.01 98.18
N CYS A 198 75.35 132.88 99.28
CA CYS A 198 75.25 133.96 100.24
C CYS A 198 76.65 134.20 100.83
N PRO A 199 77.16 135.45 100.89
CA PRO A 199 78.29 135.78 101.75
C PRO A 199 77.82 135.66 103.21
N ALA A 200 78.19 134.58 103.88
CA ALA A 200 78.13 134.52 105.34
C ALA A 200 79.37 135.22 105.90
N THR A 201 79.19 136.09 106.91
CA THR A 201 80.25 136.79 107.67
C THR A 201 81.29 137.54 106.81
N ALA A 202 81.27 138.86 106.70
CA ALA A 202 81.32 139.81 107.81
C ALA A 202 82.42 139.44 108.83
N GLU A 203 83.68 139.53 108.42
CA GLU A 203 84.79 139.62 109.37
C GLU A 203 84.68 140.96 110.13
N ASN A 204 84.90 140.90 111.44
CA ASN A 204 84.62 142.01 112.33
C ASN A 204 85.70 143.09 112.25
N THR A 205 85.39 144.25 111.66
CA THR A 205 86.05 145.49 112.05
C THR A 205 85.61 145.88 113.46
N THR A 206 86.34 145.38 114.46
CA THR A 206 86.21 145.76 115.87
C THR A 206 86.73 147.19 116.10
N SER A 207 86.11 148.16 115.43
CA SER A 207 86.27 149.58 115.70
C SER A 207 85.52 149.94 116.97
N VAL A 208 86.15 149.71 118.13
CA VAL A 208 85.59 150.03 119.45
C VAL A 208 85.61 151.55 119.65
N HIS A 209 84.64 152.23 119.04
CA HIS A 209 84.25 153.58 119.41
C HIS A 209 83.06 153.46 120.35
N CYS A 210 83.32 153.47 121.66
CA CYS A 210 82.24 153.56 122.65
C CYS A 210 81.50 154.88 122.46
N GLN A 211 80.18 154.84 122.24
CA GLN A 211 79.37 156.05 122.18
C GLN A 211 79.45 156.78 123.53
N THR A 212 80.09 157.94 123.52
CA THR A 212 79.98 158.92 124.60
C THR A 212 78.56 159.45 124.69
N ILE A 213 78.21 160.07 125.83
CA ILE A 213 76.87 160.63 126.07
C ILE A 213 76.45 161.62 124.96
N GLU A 214 77.41 162.32 124.36
CA GLU A 214 77.21 163.27 123.24
C GLU A 214 76.92 162.59 121.89
N THR A 215 77.29 161.32 121.70
CA THR A 215 77.07 160.55 120.46
C THR A 215 75.93 159.53 120.55
N ALA A 216 75.38 159.29 121.76
CA ALA A 216 74.29 158.35 122.01
C ALA A 216 72.96 158.67 121.29
N LEU A 217 72.82 159.86 120.70
CA LEU A 217 71.64 160.28 119.92
C LEU A 217 71.79 160.04 118.40
N VAL A 218 72.93 159.50 117.94
CA VAL A 218 73.19 159.20 116.52
C VAL A 218 73.36 157.68 116.37
N PRO A 219 72.63 157.00 115.46
CA PRO A 219 72.76 155.56 115.26
C PRO A 219 74.08 155.20 114.55
N CYS A 220 74.63 154.02 114.84
CA CYS A 220 75.86 153.52 114.22
C CYS A 220 75.61 152.86 112.84
N ASP A 221 76.66 152.77 112.03
CA ASP A 221 76.59 152.30 110.63
C ASP A 221 76.04 150.87 110.49
N ALA A 222 76.29 150.00 111.47
CA ALA A 222 75.74 148.64 111.51
C ALA A 222 74.20 148.65 111.57
N CYS A 223 73.60 149.54 112.37
CA CYS A 223 72.15 149.71 112.43
C CYS A 223 71.60 150.27 111.11
N THR A 224 72.29 151.25 110.53
CA THR A 224 71.93 151.82 109.21
C THR A 224 71.98 150.77 108.10
N SER A 225 73.01 149.91 108.09
CA SER A 225 73.17 148.81 107.14
C SER A 225 72.07 147.76 107.27
N VAL A 226 71.79 147.27 108.49
CA VAL A 226 70.73 146.29 108.76
C VAL A 226 69.35 146.84 108.36
N GLN A 227 69.07 148.12 108.62
CA GLN A 227 67.82 148.75 108.18
C GLN A 227 67.74 148.88 106.65
N GLY A 228 68.84 149.16 105.97
CA GLY A 228 68.91 149.14 104.50
C GLY A 228 68.56 147.76 103.92
N SER A 229 69.16 146.69 104.43
CA SER A 229 68.83 145.31 104.04
C SER A 229 67.37 144.96 104.34
N LEU A 230 66.85 145.39 105.50
CA LEU A 230 65.45 145.17 105.90
C LEU A 230 64.46 145.88 104.96
N GLN A 231 64.82 147.06 104.43
CA GLN A 231 64.03 147.77 103.42
C GLN A 231 64.03 147.05 102.07
N GLU A 232 65.18 146.54 101.60
CA GLU A 232 65.24 145.79 100.33
C GLU A 232 64.50 144.45 100.39
N VAL A 233 64.72 143.64 101.43
CA VAL A 233 63.95 142.39 101.62
C VAL A 233 62.46 142.70 101.83
N GLY A 234 62.14 143.86 102.41
CA GLY A 234 60.78 144.39 102.48
C GLY A 234 60.15 144.58 101.10
N LYS A 235 60.80 145.33 100.20
CA LYS A 235 60.34 145.55 98.81
C LYS A 235 60.10 144.22 98.07
N VAL A 236 60.98 143.23 98.26
CA VAL A 236 60.82 141.91 97.64
C VAL A 236 59.56 141.20 98.16
N VAL A 237 59.32 141.18 99.49
CA VAL A 237 58.10 140.60 100.07
C VAL A 237 56.83 141.32 99.59
N ILE A 238 56.87 142.65 99.50
CA ILE A 238 55.77 143.47 98.98
C ILE A 238 55.47 143.12 97.52
N SER A 239 56.49 143.09 96.66
CA SER A 239 56.33 142.77 95.24
C SER A 239 55.85 141.33 95.01
N LEU A 240 56.28 140.38 95.86
CA LEU A 240 55.84 139.00 95.80
C LEU A 240 54.36 138.89 96.19
N CYS A 241 53.92 139.55 97.28
CA CYS A 241 52.49 139.67 97.61
C CYS A 241 51.69 140.26 96.45
N GLN A 242 52.12 141.39 95.88
CA GLN A 242 51.45 142.05 94.76
C GLN A 242 51.37 141.16 93.52
N SER A 243 52.43 140.41 93.19
CA SER A 243 52.44 139.47 92.04
C SER A 243 51.41 138.34 92.18
N GLN A 244 51.06 137.95 93.41
CA GLN A 244 50.04 136.96 93.72
C GLN A 244 48.67 137.60 94.06
N ASN A 245 48.51 138.90 93.79
CA ASN A 245 47.32 139.70 94.12
C ASN A 245 46.93 139.69 95.62
N LEU A 246 47.91 139.51 96.51
CA LEU A 246 47.72 139.52 97.96
C LEU A 246 47.97 140.94 98.54
N PRO A 247 47.15 141.40 99.50
CA PRO A 247 47.37 142.68 100.15
C PRO A 247 48.60 142.63 101.08
N SER A 248 49.58 143.48 100.79
CA SER A 248 50.77 143.65 101.62
C SER A 248 50.54 144.69 102.71
N SER A 249 50.62 144.28 103.98
CA SER A 249 50.62 145.24 105.11
C SER A 249 51.98 145.91 105.25
N LEU A 250 53.08 145.24 104.83
CA LEU A 250 54.40 145.87 104.85
C LEU A 250 54.48 147.03 103.84
N GLY A 251 53.85 146.93 102.68
CA GLY A 251 53.83 148.01 101.69
C GLY A 251 53.09 149.25 102.19
N GLN A 252 51.93 149.04 102.82
CA GLN A 252 51.18 150.11 103.48
C GLN A 252 51.99 150.78 104.60
N PHE A 253 52.70 149.99 105.41
CA PHE A 253 53.56 150.50 106.48
C PHE A 253 54.82 151.19 105.96
N GLN A 254 55.47 150.65 104.92
CA GLN A 254 56.64 151.26 104.27
C GLN A 254 56.30 152.65 103.74
N GLN A 255 55.17 152.79 103.06
CA GLN A 255 54.72 154.07 102.52
C GLN A 255 54.44 155.08 103.65
N LEU A 256 53.69 154.68 104.67
CA LEU A 256 53.43 155.51 105.87
C LEU A 256 54.72 155.94 106.59
N VAL A 257 55.74 155.07 106.66
CA VAL A 257 57.04 155.36 107.28
C VAL A 257 57.88 156.30 106.41
N GLN A 258 57.88 156.15 105.09
CA GLN A 258 58.54 157.07 104.17
C GLN A 258 57.91 158.47 104.22
N ASP A 259 56.58 158.55 104.19
CA ASP A 259 55.83 159.81 104.23
C ASP A 259 56.02 160.58 105.56
N SER A 260 56.31 159.88 106.67
CA SER A 260 56.39 160.48 108.02
C SER A 260 57.80 160.69 108.56
N MET A 261 58.80 159.89 108.17
CA MET A 261 60.18 159.99 108.68
C MET A 261 61.26 160.08 107.60
N GLY A 262 60.90 159.91 106.32
CA GLY A 262 61.84 160.04 105.20
C GLY A 262 63.02 159.07 105.25
N LEU A 263 64.21 159.54 104.86
CA LEU A 263 65.43 158.74 104.81
C LEU A 263 66.23 158.71 106.13
N ARG A 264 65.62 159.05 107.28
CA ARG A 264 66.29 158.91 108.58
C ARG A 264 66.30 157.44 109.03
N PRO A 265 67.36 156.96 109.71
CA PRO A 265 67.33 155.67 110.38
C PRO A 265 66.17 155.60 111.37
N LEU A 266 65.43 154.50 111.32
CA LEU A 266 64.19 154.27 112.05
C LEU A 266 64.46 153.98 113.53
N PRO A 267 63.62 154.47 114.45
CA PRO A 267 63.63 154.04 115.85
C PRO A 267 63.40 152.54 115.98
N ALA A 268 63.99 151.90 117.00
CA ALA A 268 63.90 150.44 117.19
C ALA A 268 62.44 149.92 117.28
N ALA A 269 61.52 150.70 117.84
CA ALA A 269 60.09 150.36 117.89
C ALA A 269 59.42 150.30 116.49
N THR A 270 59.88 151.14 115.55
CA THR A 270 59.42 151.15 114.15
C THR A 270 60.03 149.99 113.37
N VAL A 271 61.30 149.64 113.64
CA VAL A 271 61.95 148.44 113.09
C VAL A 271 61.24 147.16 113.56
N GLY A 272 60.83 147.11 114.83
CA GLY A 272 60.02 146.01 115.36
C GLY A 272 58.65 145.88 114.67
N HIS A 273 57.96 147.00 114.40
CA HIS A 273 56.73 146.99 113.61
C HIS A 273 56.96 146.55 112.17
N TRP A 274 58.04 146.99 111.52
CA TRP A 274 58.40 146.56 110.16
C TRP A 274 58.54 145.04 110.08
N ALA A 275 59.30 144.43 111.01
CA ALA A 275 59.45 142.98 111.08
C ALA A 275 58.11 142.26 111.34
N ALA A 276 57.20 142.85 112.12
CA ALA A 276 55.87 142.31 112.37
C ALA A 276 54.98 142.36 111.11
N GLU A 277 54.93 143.48 110.37
CA GLU A 277 54.14 143.57 109.13
C GLU A 277 54.72 142.67 108.02
N GLN A 278 56.06 142.57 107.92
CA GLN A 278 56.75 141.65 107.02
C GLN A 278 56.41 140.19 107.34
N SER A 279 56.32 139.84 108.63
CA SER A 279 55.92 138.50 109.07
C SER A 279 54.47 138.17 108.71
N LYS A 280 53.54 139.14 108.74
CA LYS A 280 52.15 138.95 108.27
C LYS A 280 52.08 138.69 106.76
N ASP A 281 52.92 139.37 105.98
CA ASP A 281 52.99 139.17 104.52
C ASP A 281 53.59 137.81 104.16
N LEU A 282 54.67 137.40 104.82
CA LEU A 282 55.25 136.06 104.68
C LEU A 282 54.26 134.96 105.12
N ALA A 283 53.48 135.19 106.18
CA ALA A 283 52.43 134.25 106.62
C ALA A 283 51.28 134.16 105.59
N ARG A 284 50.88 135.27 104.97
CA ARG A 284 49.89 135.28 103.86
C ARG A 284 50.40 134.49 102.65
N LEU A 285 51.65 134.72 102.23
CA LEU A 285 52.30 134.00 101.14
C LEU A 285 52.41 132.49 101.44
N SER A 286 52.86 132.12 102.64
CA SER A 286 52.94 130.71 103.07
C SER A 286 51.58 130.02 103.02
N LYS A 287 50.52 130.68 103.50
CA LYS A 287 49.14 130.15 103.42
C LYS A 287 48.65 129.99 101.98
N HIS A 288 48.98 130.93 101.10
CA HIS A 288 48.59 130.88 99.69
C HIS A 288 49.31 129.74 98.94
N VAL A 289 50.62 129.58 99.13
CA VAL A 289 51.40 128.46 98.57
C VAL A 289 50.89 127.12 99.10
N GLY A 290 50.57 127.03 100.38
CA GLY A 290 49.93 125.84 100.97
C GLY A 290 48.62 125.49 100.27
N ALA A 291 47.71 126.45 100.13
CA ALA A 291 46.42 126.26 99.46
C ALA A 291 46.57 125.85 97.97
N LEU A 292 47.51 126.46 97.24
CA LEU A 292 47.82 126.07 95.86
C LEU A 292 48.35 124.65 95.76
N SER A 293 49.28 124.26 96.65
CA SER A 293 49.84 122.90 96.66
C SER A 293 48.79 121.84 96.99
N GLN A 294 47.83 122.15 97.87
CA GLN A 294 46.71 121.26 98.18
C GLN A 294 45.73 121.16 97.01
N ALA A 295 45.36 122.27 96.36
CA ALA A 295 44.48 122.25 95.19
C ALA A 295 45.09 121.46 94.01
N GLN A 296 46.39 121.60 93.76
CA GLN A 296 47.10 120.81 92.75
C GLN A 296 47.17 119.32 93.11
N LEU A 297 47.30 118.97 94.40
CA LEU A 297 47.25 117.59 94.86
C LEU A 297 45.85 116.99 94.66
N GLU A 298 44.79 117.70 95.06
CA GLU A 298 43.40 117.28 94.89
C GLU A 298 43.03 117.10 93.40
N GLU A 299 43.50 118.00 92.52
CA GLU A 299 43.35 117.84 91.07
C GLU A 299 44.11 116.61 90.54
N ALA A 300 45.39 116.44 90.91
CA ALA A 300 46.19 115.30 90.48
C ALA A 300 45.63 113.96 90.98
N GLU A 301 45.06 113.92 92.19
CA GLU A 301 44.36 112.75 92.71
C GLU A 301 43.03 112.49 91.97
N GLY A 302 42.30 113.55 91.58
CA GLY A 302 41.12 113.45 90.71
C GLY A 302 41.44 112.90 89.32
N GLN A 303 42.53 113.38 88.70
CA GLN A 303 43.04 112.88 87.43
C GLN A 303 43.47 111.40 87.55
N LYS A 304 44.27 111.05 88.56
CA LYS A 304 44.72 109.69 88.91
C LYS A 304 43.54 108.73 89.18
N ALA A 305 42.50 109.19 89.85
CA ALA A 305 41.26 108.42 90.07
C ALA A 305 40.45 108.22 88.77
N SER A 306 40.48 109.20 87.87
CA SER A 306 39.81 109.12 86.57
C SER A 306 40.53 108.16 85.62
N LEU A 307 41.86 108.27 85.50
CA LEU A 307 42.70 107.35 84.74
C LEU A 307 42.58 105.90 85.24
N ARG A 308 42.48 105.67 86.57
CA ARG A 308 42.21 104.35 87.14
C ARG A 308 40.85 103.78 86.72
N LYS A 309 39.79 104.61 86.67
CA LYS A 309 38.46 104.20 86.18
C LYS A 309 38.47 103.89 84.68
N GLU A 310 39.27 104.63 83.90
CA GLU A 310 39.42 104.42 82.47
C GLU A 310 40.23 103.15 82.16
N ALA A 311 41.37 102.94 82.83
CA ALA A 311 42.15 101.71 82.74
C ALA A 311 41.28 100.47 83.06
N GLY A 312 40.53 100.48 84.17
CA GLY A 312 39.63 99.37 84.50
C GLY A 312 38.48 99.16 83.50
N ARG A 313 38.04 100.20 82.78
CA ARG A 313 37.08 100.06 81.65
C ARG A 313 37.74 99.43 80.43
N LEU A 314 38.97 99.83 80.10
CA LEU A 314 39.76 99.30 78.99
C LEU A 314 40.15 97.84 79.23
N GLU A 315 40.57 97.47 80.44
CA GLU A 315 40.84 96.09 80.84
C GLU A 315 39.60 95.19 80.67
N GLN A 316 38.43 95.63 81.14
CA GLN A 316 37.19 94.88 80.93
C GLN A 316 36.77 94.82 79.45
N ALA A 317 37.04 95.87 78.66
CA ALA A 317 36.78 95.85 77.22
C ALA A 317 37.68 94.83 76.51
N LEU A 318 38.98 94.82 76.84
CA LEU A 318 39.97 93.87 76.34
C LEU A 318 39.62 92.42 76.72
N GLN A 319 39.22 92.17 77.98
CA GLN A 319 38.76 90.84 78.41
C GLN A 319 37.53 90.37 77.62
N ARG A 320 36.56 91.26 77.37
CA ARG A 320 35.39 90.94 76.53
C ARG A 320 35.79 90.65 75.08
N GLU A 321 36.70 91.42 74.51
CA GLU A 321 37.21 91.22 73.15
C GLU A 321 38.03 89.93 73.02
N GLN A 322 38.87 89.60 74.01
CA GLN A 322 39.57 88.32 74.08
C GLN A 322 38.57 87.16 74.16
N GLY A 323 37.52 87.28 74.98
CA GLY A 323 36.46 86.29 75.11
C GLY A 323 35.62 86.11 73.85
N THR A 324 35.38 87.15 73.04
CA THR A 324 34.71 87.02 71.73
C THR A 324 35.65 86.45 70.67
N ARG A 325 36.93 86.90 70.61
CA ARG A 325 37.95 86.30 69.73
C ARG A 325 38.13 84.80 69.98
N GLN A 326 38.18 84.37 71.24
CA GLN A 326 38.27 82.95 71.58
C GLN A 326 37.07 82.15 71.07
N ARG A 327 35.84 82.62 71.30
CA ARG A 327 34.64 81.95 70.76
C ARG A 327 34.65 81.89 69.23
N GLN A 328 34.98 83.00 68.56
CA GLN A 328 35.10 83.05 67.10
C GLN A 328 36.18 82.09 66.57
N ALA A 329 37.28 81.91 67.30
CA ALA A 329 38.33 80.95 66.94
C ALA A 329 37.88 79.48 67.12
N GLU A 330 37.17 79.14 68.20
CA GLU A 330 36.61 77.79 68.39
C GLU A 330 35.46 77.50 67.41
N GLU A 331 34.56 78.45 67.16
CA GLU A 331 33.54 78.33 66.11
C GLU A 331 34.17 78.14 64.72
N ALA A 332 35.25 78.84 64.41
CA ALA A 332 35.96 78.68 63.13
C ALA A 332 36.63 77.30 63.03
N LYS A 333 37.24 76.79 64.12
CA LYS A 333 37.79 75.42 64.18
C LYS A 333 36.71 74.37 64.01
N GLN A 334 35.55 74.53 64.66
CA GLN A 334 34.41 73.61 64.53
C GLN A 334 33.93 73.54 63.08
N ARG A 335 33.67 74.69 62.45
CA ARG A 335 33.24 74.76 61.04
C ARG A 335 34.29 74.21 60.06
N LEU A 336 35.58 74.33 60.38
CA LEU A 336 36.65 73.69 59.60
C LEU A 336 36.64 72.16 59.75
N ALA A 337 36.45 71.63 60.97
CA ALA A 337 36.35 70.19 61.21
C ALA A 337 35.08 69.55 60.64
N GLU A 338 33.96 70.29 60.64
CA GLU A 338 32.72 69.94 59.93
C GLU A 338 32.98 69.87 58.42
N TRP A 339 33.55 70.94 57.83
CA TRP A 339 33.87 70.97 56.40
C TRP A 339 34.89 69.90 55.97
N GLU A 340 35.86 69.56 56.81
CA GLU A 340 36.80 68.47 56.54
C GLU A 340 36.12 67.09 56.58
N HIS A 341 35.16 66.86 57.49
CA HIS A 341 34.32 65.66 57.45
C HIS A 341 33.44 65.60 56.20
N ASP A 342 32.71 66.68 55.87
CA ASP A 342 31.87 66.74 54.67
C ASP A 342 32.67 66.48 53.39
N LYS A 343 33.87 67.09 53.30
CA LYS A 343 34.82 66.85 52.20
C LYS A 343 35.26 65.39 52.13
N GLN A 344 35.55 64.75 53.27
CA GLN A 344 35.94 63.33 53.32
C GLN A 344 34.77 62.43 52.93
N HIS A 345 33.56 62.70 53.42
CA HIS A 345 32.32 62.01 53.05
C HIS A 345 32.08 62.06 51.54
N LEU A 346 32.05 63.27 50.97
CA LEU A 346 31.86 63.49 49.52
C LEU A 346 32.96 62.81 48.68
N LEU A 347 34.20 62.74 49.17
CA LEU A 347 35.28 62.00 48.50
C LEU A 347 35.04 60.48 48.54
N THR A 348 34.56 59.93 49.66
CA THR A 348 34.20 58.50 49.75
C THR A 348 33.00 58.17 48.87
N GLU A 349 31.92 58.97 48.89
CA GLU A 349 30.76 58.80 48.01
C GLU A 349 31.15 58.89 46.52
N THR A 350 32.04 59.83 46.16
CA THR A 350 32.55 59.95 44.79
C THR A 350 33.35 58.72 44.37
N GLY A 351 34.15 58.14 45.28
CA GLY A 351 34.86 56.87 45.04
C GLY A 351 33.89 55.70 44.84
N ASP A 352 32.86 55.62 45.69
CA ASP A 352 31.81 54.61 45.63
C ASP A 352 30.98 54.70 44.35
N LEU A 353 30.60 55.91 43.93
CA LEU A 353 29.91 56.14 42.66
C LEU A 353 30.82 55.77 41.48
N LYS A 354 32.11 56.09 41.52
CA LYS A 354 33.07 55.73 40.47
C LYS A 354 33.27 54.21 40.34
N THR A 355 33.32 53.47 41.45
CA THR A 355 33.41 51.99 41.41
C THR A 355 32.10 51.34 40.96
N LYS A 356 30.94 51.91 41.32
CA LYS A 356 29.61 51.51 40.82
C LYS A 356 29.51 51.73 39.31
N VAL A 357 29.91 52.91 38.80
CA VAL A 357 29.95 53.22 37.35
C VAL A 357 30.86 52.24 36.60
N ALA A 358 32.12 52.07 37.01
CA ALA A 358 33.05 51.13 36.36
C ALA A 358 32.56 49.66 36.39
N THR A 359 31.71 49.31 37.36
CA THR A 359 31.07 47.98 37.44
C THR A 359 29.86 47.87 36.51
N LEU A 360 29.08 48.93 36.35
CA LEU A 360 27.98 49.01 35.38
C LEU A 360 28.49 49.04 33.93
N GLU A 361 29.56 49.78 33.65
CA GLU A 361 30.24 49.79 32.34
C GLU A 361 30.71 48.38 31.94
N ARG A 362 31.34 47.65 32.87
CA ARG A 362 31.76 46.26 32.65
C ARG A 362 30.58 45.33 32.38
N LYS A 363 29.49 45.46 33.16
CA LYS A 363 28.25 44.69 32.95
C LYS A 363 27.58 45.01 31.62
N LEU A 364 27.52 46.28 31.23
CA LEU A 364 26.97 46.74 29.95
C LEU A 364 27.76 46.18 28.78
N LYS A 365 29.10 46.23 28.83
CA LYS A 365 29.97 45.64 27.80
C LYS A 365 29.78 44.13 27.71
N GLN A 366 29.74 43.42 28.84
CA GLN A 366 29.50 41.98 28.87
C GLN A 366 28.11 41.61 28.31
N GLN A 367 27.07 42.40 28.61
CA GLN A 367 25.74 42.23 28.02
C GLN A 367 25.79 42.45 26.50
N GLN A 368 26.42 43.53 26.02
CA GLN A 368 26.54 43.83 24.59
C GLN A 368 27.31 42.73 23.83
N GLU A 369 28.41 42.23 24.39
CA GLU A 369 29.15 41.07 23.86
C GLU A 369 28.28 39.81 23.82
N SER A 370 27.45 39.58 24.84
CA SER A 370 26.51 38.45 24.86
C SER A 370 25.37 38.58 23.84
N THR A 371 24.83 39.78 23.64
CA THR A 371 23.80 40.05 22.62
C THR A 371 24.35 39.82 21.23
N GLN A 372 25.54 40.34 20.93
CA GLN A 372 26.21 40.10 19.63
C GLN A 372 26.48 38.61 19.38
N ALA A 373 26.85 37.85 20.42
CA ALA A 373 27.02 36.39 20.31
C ALA A 373 25.70 35.63 20.10
N VAL A 374 24.56 36.16 20.57
CA VAL A 374 23.21 35.62 20.30
C VAL A 374 22.73 36.01 18.89
N GLU A 375 22.95 37.25 18.47
CA GLU A 375 22.63 37.74 17.11
C GLU A 375 23.39 36.93 16.03
N ALA A 376 24.69 36.70 16.22
CA ALA A 376 25.49 35.88 15.31
C ALA A 376 25.00 34.42 15.24
N LYS A 377 24.57 33.84 16.37
CA LYS A 377 23.96 32.49 16.39
C LYS A 377 22.59 32.46 15.72
N ALA A 378 21.78 33.51 15.87
CA ALA A 378 20.49 33.61 15.19
C ALA A 378 20.67 33.70 13.67
N GLN A 379 21.65 34.46 13.19
CA GLN A 379 22.04 34.52 11.77
C GLN A 379 22.50 33.14 11.25
N GLN A 380 23.41 32.46 11.96
CA GLN A 380 23.85 31.11 11.60
C GLN A 380 22.66 30.13 11.49
N LEU A 381 21.77 30.12 12.49
CA LEU A 381 20.60 29.23 12.50
C LEU A 381 19.60 29.57 11.38
N GLN A 382 19.47 30.84 10.98
CA GLN A 382 18.66 31.22 9.83
C GLN A 382 19.29 30.70 8.52
N GLU A 383 20.59 30.88 8.30
CA GLU A 383 21.26 30.33 7.11
C GLU A 383 21.17 28.79 7.07
N GLU A 384 21.29 28.12 8.22
CA GLU A 384 21.06 26.67 8.32
C GLU A 384 19.63 26.29 7.98
N GLY A 385 18.63 27.08 8.40
CA GLY A 385 17.23 26.91 8.02
C GLY A 385 17.01 27.05 6.51
N GLU A 386 17.60 28.08 5.88
CA GLU A 386 17.53 28.29 4.43
C GLU A 386 18.21 27.17 3.64
N ARG A 387 19.36 26.65 4.12
CA ARG A 387 20.05 25.48 3.57
C ARG A 387 19.20 24.19 3.70
N ARG A 388 18.57 23.95 4.86
CA ARG A 388 17.67 22.80 5.07
C ARG A 388 16.44 22.88 4.18
N ALA A 389 15.78 24.03 4.11
CA ALA A 389 14.64 24.25 3.22
C ALA A 389 15.02 24.13 1.73
N ALA A 390 16.27 24.34 1.34
CA ALA A 390 16.76 24.06 -0.01
C ALA A 390 16.97 22.57 -0.27
N ALA A 391 17.51 21.83 0.70
CA ALA A 391 17.63 20.37 0.63
C ALA A 391 16.26 19.67 0.62
N GLU A 392 15.30 20.13 1.43
CA GLU A 392 13.92 19.61 1.44
C GLU A 392 13.24 19.75 0.07
N ARG A 393 13.42 20.89 -0.61
CA ARG A 393 12.94 21.09 -1.99
C ARG A 393 13.62 20.15 -3.00
N GLN A 394 14.89 19.83 -2.82
CA GLN A 394 15.59 18.84 -3.66
C GLN A 394 15.09 17.41 -3.39
N VAL A 395 14.81 17.05 -2.13
CA VAL A 395 14.22 15.75 -1.76
C VAL A 395 12.84 15.61 -2.40
N GLN A 396 11.96 16.62 -2.29
CA GLN A 396 10.63 16.61 -2.92
C GLN A 396 10.72 16.42 -4.44
N GLN A 397 11.62 17.13 -5.12
CA GLN A 397 11.86 16.96 -6.56
C GLN A 397 12.38 15.56 -6.95
N LEU A 398 13.11 14.89 -6.05
CA LEU A 398 13.58 13.52 -6.26
C LEU A 398 12.46 12.50 -5.96
N GLU A 399 11.63 12.73 -4.95
CA GLU A 399 10.45 11.90 -4.64
C GLU A 399 9.42 11.94 -5.79
N GLU A 400 9.14 13.11 -6.36
CA GLU A 400 8.30 13.27 -7.56
C GLU A 400 8.86 12.48 -8.76
N GLN A 401 10.18 12.54 -8.99
CA GLN A 401 10.85 11.76 -10.05
C GLN A 401 10.79 10.25 -9.79
N VAL A 402 10.97 9.80 -8.54
CA VAL A 402 10.86 8.39 -8.16
C VAL A 402 9.43 7.89 -8.36
N GLN A 403 8.41 8.67 -7.98
CA GLN A 403 7.01 8.32 -8.22
C GLN A 403 6.69 8.23 -9.72
N LEU A 404 7.16 9.18 -10.52
CA LEU A 404 7.00 9.16 -11.98
C LEU A 404 7.68 7.94 -12.63
N LEU A 405 8.89 7.59 -12.19
CA LEU A 405 9.61 6.42 -12.68
C LEU A 405 8.96 5.11 -12.23
N ALA A 406 8.44 5.03 -11.00
CA ALA A 406 7.68 3.89 -10.50
C ALA A 406 6.39 3.66 -11.32
N GLY A 407 5.61 4.71 -11.58
CA GLY A 407 4.41 4.60 -12.43
C GLY A 407 4.73 4.18 -13.88
N ARG A 408 5.87 4.63 -14.43
CA ARG A 408 6.36 4.16 -15.74
C ARG A 408 6.80 2.69 -15.72
N LEU A 409 7.46 2.25 -14.65
CA LEU A 409 7.87 0.85 -14.45
C LEU A 409 6.65 -0.07 -14.31
N GLU A 410 5.64 0.35 -13.55
CA GLU A 410 4.40 -0.38 -13.38
C GLU A 410 3.63 -0.48 -14.72
N GLY A 411 3.47 0.64 -15.44
CA GLY A 411 2.84 0.64 -16.77
C GLY A 411 3.56 -0.27 -17.78
N ALA A 412 4.89 -0.26 -17.80
CA ALA A 412 5.68 -1.18 -18.62
C ALA A 412 5.51 -2.65 -18.19
N SER A 413 5.42 -2.91 -16.88
CA SER A 413 5.19 -4.25 -16.33
C SER A 413 3.80 -4.77 -16.71
N GLN A 414 2.77 -3.93 -16.65
CA GLN A 414 1.41 -4.26 -17.10
C GLN A 414 1.37 -4.57 -18.62
N GLN A 415 2.11 -3.82 -19.44
CA GLN A 415 2.26 -4.10 -20.87
C GLN A 415 2.97 -5.45 -21.13
N ILE A 416 4.02 -5.78 -20.38
CA ILE A 416 4.72 -7.08 -20.48
C ILE A 416 3.79 -8.23 -20.07
N CYS A 417 3.04 -8.08 -18.97
CA CYS A 417 2.04 -9.08 -18.55
C CYS A 417 0.98 -9.29 -19.63
N TRP A 418 0.42 -8.21 -20.21
CA TRP A 418 -0.55 -8.31 -21.31
C TRP A 418 0.05 -9.04 -22.52
N ALA A 419 1.23 -8.62 -22.97
CA ALA A 419 1.92 -9.23 -24.11
C ALA A 419 2.24 -10.72 -23.88
N SER A 420 2.59 -11.13 -22.66
CA SER A 420 2.73 -12.54 -22.31
C SER A 420 1.40 -13.28 -22.45
N THR A 421 0.30 -12.73 -21.93
CA THR A 421 -1.01 -13.40 -22.03
C THR A 421 -1.53 -13.51 -23.46
N GLU A 422 -1.22 -12.57 -24.37
CA GLU A 422 -1.53 -12.76 -25.79
C GLU A 422 -0.60 -13.79 -26.44
N LEU A 423 0.70 -13.76 -26.14
CA LEU A 423 1.66 -14.78 -26.63
C LEU A 423 1.25 -16.19 -26.20
N ASP A 424 0.77 -16.37 -24.96
CA ASP A 424 0.32 -17.67 -24.44
C ASP A 424 -1.00 -18.13 -25.09
N LYS A 425 -1.88 -17.20 -25.51
CA LYS A 425 -3.04 -17.54 -26.36
C LYS A 425 -2.60 -18.00 -27.75
N GLU A 426 -1.63 -17.33 -28.37
CA GLU A 426 -1.13 -17.76 -29.70
C GLU A 426 -0.41 -19.11 -29.61
N LYS A 427 0.39 -19.39 -28.57
CA LYS A 427 0.93 -20.73 -28.29
C LYS A 427 -0.21 -21.77 -28.22
N ALA A 428 -1.24 -21.53 -27.41
CA ALA A 428 -2.35 -22.46 -27.26
C ALA A 428 -3.13 -22.70 -28.57
N ARG A 429 -3.20 -21.71 -29.47
CA ARG A 429 -3.75 -21.88 -30.83
C ARG A 429 -2.84 -22.73 -31.70
N VAL A 430 -1.52 -22.50 -31.67
CA VAL A 430 -0.53 -23.34 -32.39
C VAL A 430 -0.58 -24.78 -31.89
N ASP A 431 -0.59 -25.01 -30.59
CA ASP A 431 -0.69 -26.36 -30.00
C ASP A 431 -2.00 -27.07 -30.37
N SER A 432 -3.09 -26.31 -30.56
CA SER A 432 -4.37 -26.83 -31.06
C SER A 432 -4.29 -27.21 -32.54
N MET A 433 -3.66 -26.35 -33.36
CA MET A 433 -3.43 -26.60 -34.79
C MET A 433 -2.49 -27.78 -35.03
N VAL A 434 -1.44 -27.95 -34.23
CA VAL A 434 -0.54 -29.11 -34.27
C VAL A 434 -1.32 -30.40 -33.98
N ARG A 435 -2.09 -30.45 -32.88
CA ARG A 435 -2.94 -31.62 -32.56
C ARG A 435 -4.00 -31.92 -33.62
N HIS A 436 -4.54 -30.90 -34.28
CA HIS A 436 -5.42 -31.08 -35.43
C HIS A 436 -4.68 -31.71 -36.63
N GLN A 437 -3.48 -31.21 -36.94
CA GLN A 437 -2.64 -31.74 -38.02
C GLN A 437 -2.18 -33.19 -37.74
N GLU A 438 -1.84 -33.52 -36.50
CA GLU A 438 -1.53 -34.89 -36.06
C GLU A 438 -2.75 -35.81 -36.23
N SER A 439 -3.94 -35.36 -35.83
CA SER A 439 -5.19 -36.10 -36.03
C SER A 439 -5.52 -36.31 -37.51
N LEU A 440 -5.28 -35.30 -38.36
CA LEU A 440 -5.45 -35.40 -39.81
C LEU A 440 -4.47 -36.40 -40.43
N GLN A 441 -3.19 -36.35 -40.05
CA GLN A 441 -2.21 -37.34 -40.48
C GLN A 441 -2.52 -38.76 -39.98
N ALA A 442 -3.03 -38.91 -38.76
CA ALA A 442 -3.46 -40.22 -38.24
C ALA A 442 -4.62 -40.80 -39.08
N LYS A 443 -5.60 -39.96 -39.46
CA LYS A 443 -6.67 -40.35 -40.39
C LYS A 443 -6.14 -40.70 -41.78
N GLN A 444 -5.18 -39.93 -42.31
CA GLN A 444 -4.55 -40.24 -43.60
C GLN A 444 -3.83 -41.59 -43.58
N ARG A 445 -3.06 -41.90 -42.51
CA ARG A 445 -2.41 -43.22 -42.34
C ARG A 445 -3.44 -44.36 -42.25
N ALA A 446 -4.51 -44.18 -41.49
CA ALA A 446 -5.57 -45.18 -41.37
C ALA A 446 -6.31 -45.41 -42.70
N LEU A 447 -6.60 -44.36 -43.47
CA LEU A 447 -7.22 -44.47 -44.79
C LEU A 447 -6.30 -45.16 -45.82
N LEU A 448 -4.99 -44.91 -45.76
CA LEU A 448 -4.02 -45.65 -46.57
C LEU A 448 -4.02 -47.14 -46.20
N GLN A 449 -3.97 -47.48 -44.91
CA GLN A 449 -4.05 -48.88 -44.45
C GLN A 449 -5.37 -49.57 -44.87
N GLN A 450 -6.48 -48.83 -44.95
CA GLN A 450 -7.74 -49.36 -45.48
C GLN A 450 -7.72 -49.58 -47.01
N LEU A 451 -7.03 -48.71 -47.76
CA LEU A 451 -6.79 -48.93 -49.20
C LEU A 451 -5.88 -50.15 -49.42
N ASP A 452 -4.77 -50.24 -48.68
CA ASP A 452 -3.85 -51.38 -48.72
C ASP A 452 -4.60 -52.72 -48.46
N SER A 453 -5.51 -52.75 -47.47
CA SER A 453 -6.34 -53.94 -47.22
C SER A 453 -7.37 -54.23 -48.31
N LEU A 454 -7.95 -53.20 -48.95
CA LEU A 454 -8.94 -53.37 -50.03
C LEU A 454 -8.29 -53.82 -51.34
N ASP A 455 -7.07 -53.35 -51.65
CA ASP A 455 -6.30 -53.86 -52.78
C ASP A 455 -5.81 -55.30 -52.50
N GLN A 456 -5.45 -55.66 -51.24
CA GLN A 456 -5.19 -57.06 -50.88
C GLN A 456 -6.44 -57.95 -51.03
N GLU A 457 -7.59 -57.56 -50.48
CA GLU A 457 -8.86 -58.29 -50.66
C GLU A 457 -9.19 -58.47 -52.15
N ARG A 458 -8.91 -57.45 -52.97
CA ARG A 458 -9.09 -57.49 -54.43
C ARG A 458 -8.11 -58.43 -55.12
N GLU A 459 -6.83 -58.48 -54.72
CA GLU A 459 -5.85 -59.43 -55.27
C GLU A 459 -6.21 -60.87 -54.87
N GLU A 460 -6.66 -61.11 -53.63
CA GLU A 460 -7.15 -62.42 -53.18
C GLU A 460 -8.42 -62.87 -53.94
N LEU A 461 -9.36 -61.95 -54.19
CA LEU A 461 -10.55 -62.21 -55.01
C LEU A 461 -10.21 -62.43 -56.49
N GLN A 462 -9.23 -61.71 -57.05
CA GLN A 462 -8.77 -61.93 -58.42
C GLN A 462 -8.08 -63.28 -58.56
N GLY A 463 -7.17 -63.65 -57.65
CA GLY A 463 -6.56 -64.98 -57.63
C GLY A 463 -7.59 -66.10 -57.47
N SER A 464 -8.61 -65.89 -56.62
CA SER A 464 -9.73 -66.82 -56.47
C SER A 464 -10.58 -66.94 -57.76
N LEU A 465 -10.75 -65.85 -58.51
CA LEU A 465 -11.43 -65.86 -59.81
C LEU A 465 -10.59 -66.58 -60.88
N ASP A 466 -9.29 -66.31 -60.95
CA ASP A 466 -8.35 -66.94 -61.88
C ASP A 466 -8.25 -68.45 -61.63
N GLU A 467 -8.18 -68.89 -60.35
CA GLU A 467 -8.28 -70.30 -59.99
C GLU A 467 -9.62 -70.92 -60.40
N ALA A 468 -10.73 -70.21 -60.17
CA ALA A 468 -12.05 -70.67 -60.60
C ALA A 468 -12.20 -70.71 -62.12
N GLU A 469 -11.46 -69.88 -62.87
CA GLU A 469 -11.41 -69.90 -64.35
C GLU A 469 -10.56 -71.05 -64.87
N ALA A 470 -9.40 -71.30 -64.28
CA ALA A 470 -8.61 -72.49 -64.57
C ALA A 470 -9.37 -73.80 -64.25
N GLN A 471 -10.17 -73.81 -63.17
CA GLN A 471 -11.07 -74.92 -62.86
C GLN A 471 -12.21 -75.06 -63.87
N ARG A 472 -12.86 -73.95 -64.30
CA ARG A 472 -13.88 -73.97 -65.37
C ARG A 472 -13.29 -74.51 -66.68
N ALA A 473 -12.15 -73.99 -67.13
CA ALA A 473 -11.48 -74.45 -68.35
C ALA A 473 -11.12 -75.94 -68.29
N CYS A 474 -10.60 -76.43 -67.15
CA CYS A 474 -10.30 -77.85 -66.95
C CYS A 474 -11.55 -78.74 -67.02
N VAL A 475 -12.70 -78.28 -66.51
CA VAL A 475 -13.99 -78.98 -66.62
C VAL A 475 -14.54 -78.90 -68.05
N GLU A 476 -14.36 -77.78 -68.75
CA GLU A 476 -14.74 -77.64 -70.16
C GLU A 476 -13.92 -78.54 -71.09
N GLU A 477 -12.60 -78.68 -70.85
CA GLU A 477 -11.75 -79.65 -71.54
C GLU A 477 -12.22 -81.10 -71.30
N GLN A 478 -12.58 -81.45 -70.05
CA GLN A 478 -13.15 -82.77 -69.72
C GLN A 478 -14.52 -83.00 -70.39
N LEU A 479 -15.37 -81.97 -70.45
CA LEU A 479 -16.65 -82.05 -71.16
C LEU A 479 -16.46 -82.16 -72.68
N GLN A 480 -15.41 -81.57 -73.25
CA GLN A 480 -15.02 -81.75 -74.65
C GLN A 480 -14.47 -83.16 -74.91
N SER A 481 -13.64 -83.72 -74.03
CA SER A 481 -13.14 -85.10 -74.20
C SER A 481 -14.27 -86.13 -74.07
N LEU A 482 -15.13 -86.01 -73.06
CA LEU A 482 -16.32 -86.85 -72.88
C LEU A 482 -17.32 -86.69 -74.04
N ARG A 483 -17.43 -85.50 -74.64
CA ARG A 483 -18.20 -85.30 -75.88
C ARG A 483 -17.56 -86.04 -77.04
N GLY A 484 -16.25 -85.95 -77.24
CA GLY A 484 -15.52 -86.67 -78.28
C GLY A 484 -15.65 -88.19 -78.15
N GLU A 485 -15.52 -88.73 -76.93
CA GLU A 485 -15.78 -90.15 -76.63
C GLU A 485 -17.23 -90.55 -76.92
N ARG A 486 -18.20 -89.70 -76.55
CA ARG A 486 -19.64 -89.92 -76.82
C ARG A 486 -19.95 -89.89 -78.32
N GLU A 487 -19.33 -88.99 -79.07
CA GLU A 487 -19.47 -88.87 -80.53
C GLU A 487 -18.80 -90.05 -81.24
N GLN A 488 -17.59 -90.45 -80.83
CA GLN A 488 -16.91 -91.64 -81.33
C GLN A 488 -17.70 -92.93 -81.04
N GLY A 489 -18.24 -93.06 -79.82
CA GLY A 489 -19.15 -94.14 -79.41
C GLY A 489 -20.54 -94.03 -80.04
N GLN A 490 -20.92 -92.89 -80.63
CA GLN A 490 -22.11 -92.76 -81.46
C GLN A 490 -21.83 -93.21 -82.90
N CYS A 491 -20.74 -92.75 -83.53
CA CYS A 491 -20.32 -93.24 -84.85
C CYS A 491 -20.06 -94.76 -84.86
N HIS A 492 -19.53 -95.33 -83.78
CA HIS A 492 -19.39 -96.79 -83.66
C HIS A 492 -20.75 -97.52 -83.62
N ARG A 493 -21.76 -96.95 -82.94
CA ARG A 493 -23.13 -97.49 -82.96
C ARG A 493 -23.82 -97.30 -84.31
N GLU A 494 -23.55 -96.20 -85.00
CA GLU A 494 -24.06 -95.94 -86.36
C GLU A 494 -23.44 -96.91 -87.38
N HIS A 495 -22.15 -97.25 -87.26
CA HIS A 495 -21.51 -98.31 -88.05
C HIS A 495 -22.14 -99.67 -87.78
N VAL A 496 -22.27 -100.07 -86.51
CA VAL A 496 -22.92 -101.34 -86.13
C VAL A 496 -24.39 -101.39 -86.59
N ALA A 497 -25.09 -100.26 -86.63
CA ALA A 497 -26.45 -100.16 -87.19
C ALA A 497 -26.48 -100.23 -88.73
N GLN A 498 -25.41 -99.84 -89.44
CA GLN A 498 -25.26 -100.03 -90.88
C GLN A 498 -24.84 -101.46 -91.26
N ASP A 499 -24.15 -102.19 -90.37
CA ASP A 499 -23.82 -103.60 -90.56
C ASP A 499 -25.00 -104.54 -90.24
N LEU A 500 -25.95 -104.10 -89.39
CA LEU A 500 -27.10 -104.88 -88.92
C LEU A 500 -28.08 -105.41 -90.00
N PRO A 501 -28.28 -104.78 -91.18
CA PRO A 501 -29.14 -105.32 -92.23
C PRO A 501 -28.67 -106.67 -92.78
N LEU A 502 -27.36 -106.89 -92.94
CA LEU A 502 -26.83 -108.09 -93.61
C LEU A 502 -27.21 -109.39 -92.87
N PRO A 503 -27.02 -109.50 -91.52
CA PRO A 503 -27.50 -110.65 -90.76
C PRO A 503 -29.03 -110.75 -90.71
N GLN A 504 -29.74 -109.62 -90.76
CA GLN A 504 -31.20 -109.60 -90.65
C GLN A 504 -31.91 -110.03 -91.95
N GLU A 505 -31.35 -109.68 -93.12
CA GLU A 505 -31.79 -110.20 -94.42
C GLU A 505 -31.51 -111.70 -94.55
N LEU A 506 -30.32 -112.17 -94.09
CA LEU A 506 -29.97 -113.58 -94.06
C LEU A 506 -30.93 -114.40 -93.16
N LEU A 507 -31.31 -113.88 -92.00
CA LEU A 507 -32.33 -114.51 -91.15
C LEU A 507 -33.70 -114.59 -91.86
N GLN A 508 -34.10 -113.56 -92.60
CA GLN A 508 -35.35 -113.61 -93.38
C GLN A 508 -35.29 -114.62 -94.54
N SER A 509 -34.16 -114.79 -95.22
CA SER A 509 -34.04 -115.79 -96.30
C SER A 509 -34.14 -117.21 -95.75
N LEU A 510 -33.38 -117.52 -94.69
CA LEU A 510 -33.43 -118.82 -94.01
C LEU A 510 -34.83 -119.14 -93.45
N GLN A 511 -35.56 -118.14 -92.97
CA GLN A 511 -36.92 -118.33 -92.46
C GLN A 511 -37.95 -118.60 -93.58
N ARG A 512 -37.75 -118.06 -94.79
CA ARG A 512 -38.55 -118.42 -95.98
C ARG A 512 -38.24 -119.84 -96.46
N GLU A 513 -36.97 -120.24 -96.49
CA GLU A 513 -36.59 -121.63 -96.80
C GLU A 513 -37.19 -122.62 -95.78
N LYS A 514 -37.10 -122.32 -94.49
CA LYS A 514 -37.73 -123.11 -93.43
C LYS A 514 -39.23 -123.29 -93.66
N GLN A 515 -39.96 -122.21 -93.96
CA GLN A 515 -41.40 -122.29 -94.25
C GLN A 515 -41.70 -123.14 -95.49
N GLY A 516 -40.92 -123.02 -96.56
CA GLY A 516 -41.05 -123.87 -97.75
C GLY A 516 -40.81 -125.36 -97.45
N LEU A 517 -39.79 -125.68 -96.66
CA LEU A 517 -39.50 -127.04 -96.22
C LEU A 517 -40.59 -127.61 -95.30
N GLU A 518 -41.16 -126.79 -94.41
CA GLU A 518 -42.30 -127.17 -93.57
C GLU A 518 -43.55 -127.46 -94.42
N GLN A 519 -43.83 -126.63 -95.42
CA GLN A 519 -44.95 -126.80 -96.37
C GLN A 519 -44.83 -128.12 -97.16
N VAL A 520 -43.66 -128.38 -97.76
CA VAL A 520 -43.38 -129.64 -98.48
C VAL A 520 -43.47 -130.85 -97.54
N THR A 521 -43.05 -130.70 -96.28
CA THR A 521 -43.17 -131.77 -95.26
C THR A 521 -44.64 -132.05 -94.92
N THR A 522 -45.52 -131.05 -94.89
CA THR A 522 -46.96 -131.26 -94.69
C THR A 522 -47.62 -131.93 -95.89
N ASP A 523 -47.28 -131.52 -97.12
CA ASP A 523 -47.87 -132.11 -98.33
C ASP A 523 -47.45 -133.59 -98.50
N LEU A 524 -46.18 -133.92 -98.21
CA LEU A 524 -45.71 -135.30 -98.17
C LEU A 524 -46.44 -136.15 -97.13
N ARG A 525 -46.72 -135.61 -95.93
CA ARG A 525 -47.50 -136.32 -94.90
C ARG A 525 -48.94 -136.58 -95.34
N LEU A 526 -49.60 -135.62 -95.98
CA LEU A 526 -50.95 -135.81 -96.54
C LEU A 526 -50.95 -136.86 -97.66
N THR A 527 -49.91 -136.86 -98.51
CA THR A 527 -49.76 -137.85 -99.59
C THR A 527 -49.54 -139.27 -99.03
N ILE A 528 -48.79 -139.42 -97.94
CA ILE A 528 -48.60 -140.70 -97.25
C ILE A 528 -49.93 -141.24 -96.71
N LEU A 529 -50.73 -140.41 -96.02
CA LEU A 529 -52.03 -140.81 -95.47
C LEU A 529 -53.03 -141.26 -96.57
N GLU A 530 -53.00 -140.61 -97.73
CA GLU A 530 -53.83 -140.99 -98.88
C GLU A 530 -53.44 -142.37 -99.44
N LEU A 531 -52.12 -142.65 -99.55
CA LEU A 531 -51.59 -143.95 -99.99
C LEU A 531 -51.84 -145.06 -98.96
N GLU A 532 -51.77 -144.75 -97.66
CA GLU A 532 -52.09 -145.69 -96.59
C GLU A 532 -53.56 -146.13 -96.64
N ARG A 533 -54.51 -145.22 -96.96
CA ARG A 533 -55.92 -145.59 -97.16
C ARG A 533 -56.10 -146.56 -98.33
N GLN A 534 -55.47 -146.29 -99.47
CA GLN A 534 -55.53 -147.14 -100.66
C GLN A 534 -54.95 -148.55 -100.40
N LEU A 535 -53.89 -148.66 -99.58
CA LEU A 535 -53.31 -149.96 -99.18
C LEU A 535 -54.23 -150.79 -98.28
N VAL A 536 -55.13 -150.17 -97.50
CA VAL A 536 -56.13 -150.89 -96.70
C VAL A 536 -57.23 -151.45 -97.60
N GLU A 537 -57.78 -150.63 -98.51
CA GLU A 537 -58.83 -151.06 -99.45
C GLU A 537 -58.38 -152.24 -100.33
N LEU A 538 -57.14 -152.22 -100.82
CA LEU A 538 -56.58 -153.32 -101.63
C LEU A 538 -56.40 -154.62 -100.84
N ARG A 539 -55.97 -154.55 -99.57
CA ARG A 539 -55.80 -155.74 -98.71
C ARG A 539 -57.14 -156.39 -98.36
N GLU A 540 -58.19 -155.61 -98.20
CA GLU A 540 -59.54 -156.13 -97.93
C GLU A 540 -60.13 -156.81 -99.18
N ARG A 541 -59.87 -156.25 -100.39
CA ARG A 541 -60.21 -156.88 -101.68
C ARG A 541 -59.47 -158.21 -101.90
N GLU A 542 -58.20 -158.31 -101.49
CA GLU A 542 -57.42 -159.55 -101.56
C GLU A 542 -57.96 -160.63 -100.60
N ARG A 543 -58.19 -160.26 -99.33
CA ARG A 543 -58.69 -161.17 -98.28
C ARG A 543 -59.96 -161.93 -98.70
N LEU A 544 -60.94 -161.21 -99.26
CA LEU A 544 -62.21 -161.82 -99.69
C LEU A 544 -62.06 -162.80 -100.85
N LEU A 545 -61.16 -162.54 -101.80
CA LEU A 545 -60.94 -163.42 -102.95
C LEU A 545 -60.21 -164.72 -102.62
N VAL A 546 -59.34 -164.71 -101.61
CA VAL A 546 -58.55 -165.88 -101.18
C VAL A 546 -59.37 -166.83 -100.30
N ALA A 547 -60.23 -166.31 -99.42
CA ALA A 547 -61.02 -167.13 -98.50
C ALA A 547 -62.16 -167.91 -99.18
N PHE A 548 -62.68 -167.42 -100.31
CA PHE A 548 -63.90 -167.96 -100.96
C PHE A 548 -63.65 -168.33 -102.44
N PRO A 549 -62.98 -169.47 -102.73
CA PRO A 549 -62.63 -169.91 -104.09
C PRO A 549 -63.85 -170.31 -104.96
N ASP A 550 -63.61 -170.69 -106.21
CA ASP A 550 -64.66 -171.09 -107.17
C ASP A 550 -65.07 -172.57 -107.04
N LEU A 551 -66.38 -172.82 -107.07
CA LEU A 551 -67.00 -174.14 -106.85
C LEU A 551 -67.06 -175.06 -108.11
N HIS A 552 -66.36 -174.74 -109.20
CA HIS A 552 -66.36 -175.52 -110.43
C HIS A 552 -64.94 -175.90 -110.89
N ARG A 553 -64.48 -177.09 -110.50
CA ARG A 553 -63.34 -177.78 -111.13
C ARG A 553 -63.48 -179.31 -111.00
N PRO A 554 -63.27 -180.10 -112.08
CA PRO A 554 -63.19 -181.56 -111.98
C PRO A 554 -62.00 -182.03 -111.12
N SER A 555 -62.11 -183.21 -110.53
CA SER A 555 -60.99 -183.87 -109.85
C SER A 555 -60.01 -184.44 -110.87
N GLU A 556 -58.73 -184.01 -110.83
CA GLU A 556 -57.51 -184.82 -111.06
C GLU A 556 -56.23 -183.95 -111.04
N ALA A 557 -55.77 -183.58 -109.84
CA ALA A 557 -54.38 -183.15 -109.57
C ALA A 557 -54.17 -183.06 -108.04
N GLN A 558 -53.51 -184.05 -107.44
CA GLN A 558 -53.30 -184.12 -105.98
C GLN A 558 -51.82 -183.98 -105.57
N ILE A 559 -51.61 -183.17 -104.52
CA ILE A 559 -50.61 -183.33 -103.44
C ILE A 559 -49.11 -183.25 -103.82
N GLN A 560 -48.53 -182.07 -103.59
CA GLN A 560 -47.26 -181.79 -102.88
C GLN A 560 -46.97 -180.27 -102.95
N SER A 561 -46.49 -179.54 -101.93
CA SER A 561 -46.07 -179.94 -100.58
C SER A 561 -46.46 -178.94 -99.49
N ARG A 562 -46.69 -179.52 -98.31
CA ARG A 562 -46.77 -178.91 -96.97
C ARG A 562 -45.57 -178.00 -96.66
N GLY A 563 -45.82 -176.76 -96.22
CA GLY A 563 -44.81 -175.81 -95.72
C GLY A 563 -45.41 -174.91 -94.61
N PRO A 564 -44.66 -174.46 -93.60
CA PRO A 564 -45.23 -173.90 -92.37
C PRO A 564 -45.47 -172.38 -92.42
N GLY A 565 -46.57 -171.90 -91.82
CA GLY A 565 -46.84 -170.46 -91.70
C GLY A 565 -48.29 -170.03 -91.43
N MET A 566 -49.23 -170.95 -91.19
CA MET A 566 -50.65 -170.63 -90.94
C MET A 566 -50.92 -170.22 -89.49
N PRO A 567 -51.59 -169.08 -89.27
CA PRO A 567 -52.71 -168.96 -88.34
C PRO A 567 -53.99 -169.45 -89.03
N VAL A 568 -54.76 -170.30 -88.36
CA VAL A 568 -56.01 -170.87 -88.88
C VAL A 568 -57.16 -169.87 -88.68
N PRO A 569 -58.11 -169.72 -89.63
CA PRO A 569 -59.34 -168.96 -89.39
C PRO A 569 -60.16 -169.59 -88.26
N ALA A 570 -60.72 -168.80 -87.35
CA ALA A 570 -61.69 -169.31 -86.39
C ALA A 570 -63.03 -169.55 -87.11
N ASP A 571 -63.55 -170.78 -87.04
CA ASP A 571 -64.81 -171.16 -87.68
C ASP A 571 -65.98 -170.32 -87.15
N SER A 572 -66.58 -169.49 -88.00
CA SER A 572 -67.89 -168.89 -87.70
C SER A 572 -68.97 -169.92 -88.03
N GLY A 573 -69.59 -170.51 -87.01
CA GLY A 573 -70.62 -171.55 -87.17
C GLY A 573 -71.96 -171.07 -87.76
N ASN A 574 -71.96 -170.04 -88.61
CA ASN A 574 -73.14 -169.45 -89.23
C ASN A 574 -73.03 -169.51 -90.76
N VAL A 575 -73.66 -170.54 -91.34
CA VAL A 575 -73.72 -170.79 -92.80
C VAL A 575 -74.23 -169.57 -93.58
N THR A 576 -75.06 -168.73 -92.96
CA THR A 576 -75.62 -167.52 -93.58
C THR A 576 -74.55 -166.47 -93.87
N ASP A 577 -73.57 -166.29 -92.98
CA ASP A 577 -72.51 -165.27 -93.13
C ASP A 577 -71.51 -165.69 -94.21
N ASP A 578 -71.18 -166.98 -94.28
CA ASP A 578 -70.29 -167.52 -95.32
C ASP A 578 -70.96 -167.52 -96.70
N MET A 579 -72.28 -167.70 -96.77
CA MET A 579 -73.03 -167.49 -98.02
C MET A 579 -72.96 -166.02 -98.47
N GLU A 580 -73.10 -165.05 -97.56
CA GLU A 580 -72.98 -163.63 -97.91
C GLU A 580 -71.54 -163.27 -98.35
N ARG A 581 -70.52 -163.82 -97.68
CA ARG A 581 -69.11 -163.63 -98.05
C ARG A 581 -68.74 -164.29 -99.38
N GLN A 582 -69.27 -165.47 -99.68
CA GLN A 582 -69.14 -166.10 -101.00
C GLN A 582 -69.84 -165.27 -102.09
N VAL A 583 -70.99 -164.65 -101.80
CA VAL A 583 -71.64 -163.70 -102.72
C VAL A 583 -70.76 -162.45 -102.94
N GLN A 584 -70.18 -161.86 -101.89
CA GLN A 584 -69.25 -160.73 -102.02
C GLN A 584 -68.00 -161.10 -102.84
N ALA A 585 -67.43 -162.29 -102.65
CA ALA A 585 -66.32 -162.79 -103.45
C ALA A 585 -66.71 -163.02 -104.92
N ASN A 586 -67.90 -163.57 -105.18
CA ASN A 586 -68.45 -163.73 -106.53
C ASN A 586 -68.68 -162.36 -107.21
N ASP A 587 -69.19 -161.35 -106.49
CA ASP A 587 -69.35 -159.98 -106.98
C ASP A 587 -68.01 -159.31 -107.31
N ILE A 588 -66.94 -159.60 -106.55
CA ILE A 588 -65.58 -159.15 -106.88
C ILE A 588 -65.08 -159.88 -108.13
N ARG A 589 -65.34 -161.19 -108.29
CA ARG A 589 -65.02 -161.91 -109.55
C ARG A 589 -65.79 -161.36 -110.74
N ILE A 590 -67.09 -161.03 -110.59
CA ILE A 590 -67.90 -160.40 -111.63
C ILE A 590 -67.31 -159.04 -112.02
N ARG A 591 -66.93 -158.19 -111.05
CA ARG A 591 -66.24 -156.92 -111.34
C ARG A 591 -64.89 -157.13 -112.03
N VAL A 592 -64.05 -158.06 -111.58
CA VAL A 592 -62.77 -158.37 -112.24
C VAL A 592 -62.97 -158.91 -113.67
N LEU A 593 -63.98 -159.74 -113.89
CA LEU A 593 -64.34 -160.23 -115.23
C LEU A 593 -64.94 -159.12 -116.11
N GLN A 594 -65.64 -158.12 -115.55
CA GLN A 594 -66.09 -156.93 -116.28
C GLN A 594 -64.92 -156.00 -116.60
N GLU A 595 -64.00 -155.77 -115.65
CA GLU A 595 -62.75 -155.03 -115.85
C GLU A 595 -61.90 -155.68 -116.97
N GLU A 596 -61.63 -156.98 -116.91
CA GLU A 596 -60.85 -157.69 -117.94
C GLU A 596 -61.60 -157.89 -119.26
N ASN A 597 -62.93 -158.04 -119.29
CA ASN A 597 -63.67 -157.98 -120.56
C ASN A 597 -63.60 -156.59 -121.19
N GLY A 598 -63.70 -155.51 -120.40
CA GLY A 598 -63.49 -154.14 -120.88
C GLY A 598 -62.05 -153.91 -121.37
N ARG A 599 -61.07 -154.50 -120.67
CA ARG A 599 -59.65 -154.48 -121.06
C ARG A 599 -59.40 -155.25 -122.34
N LEU A 600 -59.99 -156.43 -122.52
CA LEU A 600 -59.95 -157.24 -123.73
C LEU A 600 -60.66 -156.54 -124.90
N GLN A 601 -61.79 -155.88 -124.67
CA GLN A 601 -62.45 -155.05 -125.69
C GLN A 601 -61.57 -153.85 -126.08
N SER A 602 -60.96 -153.15 -125.12
CA SER A 602 -60.02 -152.05 -125.38
C SER A 602 -58.75 -152.51 -126.10
N MET A 603 -58.22 -153.69 -125.75
CA MET A 603 -57.10 -154.32 -126.44
C MET A 603 -57.49 -154.82 -127.82
N LEU A 604 -58.71 -155.35 -128.03
CA LEU A 604 -59.20 -155.73 -129.36
C LEU A 604 -59.40 -154.50 -130.26
N SER A 605 -59.85 -153.36 -129.71
CA SER A 605 -59.86 -152.08 -130.44
C SER A 605 -58.43 -151.65 -130.78
N LYS A 606 -57.51 -151.62 -129.82
CA LYS A 606 -56.10 -151.24 -130.06
C LYS A 606 -55.35 -152.20 -130.99
N ILE A 607 -55.66 -153.49 -130.97
CA ILE A 607 -55.12 -154.49 -131.90
C ILE A 607 -55.72 -154.30 -133.30
N ARG A 608 -56.99 -153.92 -133.42
CA ARG A 608 -57.59 -153.53 -134.72
C ARG A 608 -56.97 -152.23 -135.27
N GLU A 609 -56.73 -151.24 -134.41
CA GLU A 609 -56.02 -150.01 -134.77
C GLU A 609 -54.56 -150.29 -135.20
N VAL A 610 -53.81 -151.06 -134.41
CA VAL A 610 -52.41 -151.44 -134.72
C VAL A 610 -52.32 -152.38 -135.94
N ALA A 611 -53.31 -153.24 -136.18
CA ALA A 611 -53.40 -154.04 -137.41
C ALA A 611 -53.72 -153.18 -138.64
N GLN A 612 -54.44 -152.06 -138.48
CA GLN A 612 -54.64 -151.06 -139.53
C GLN A 612 -53.42 -150.12 -139.70
N GLN A 613 -52.54 -150.01 -138.70
CA GLN A 613 -51.39 -149.10 -138.70
C GLN A 613 -50.01 -149.80 -138.84
N GLY A 614 -49.96 -151.13 -138.91
CA GLY A 614 -48.86 -151.88 -139.55
C GLY A 614 -47.51 -151.93 -138.82
N GLY A 615 -47.49 -151.96 -137.48
CA GLY A 615 -46.28 -151.69 -136.68
C GLY A 615 -45.74 -152.80 -135.77
N LEU A 616 -45.32 -153.97 -136.29
CA LEU A 616 -44.40 -154.89 -135.59
C LEU A 616 -43.41 -155.57 -136.54
N LYS A 617 -42.20 -155.00 -136.66
CA LYS A 617 -41.02 -155.66 -137.26
C LYS A 617 -39.71 -155.23 -136.61
N LEU A 618 -38.97 -156.20 -136.08
CA LEU A 618 -37.62 -156.44 -136.61
C LEU A 618 -37.80 -157.17 -137.96
N ILE A 619 -37.04 -156.96 -139.04
CA ILE A 619 -35.61 -156.62 -139.23
C ILE A 619 -34.68 -157.83 -139.04
N PRO A 620 -34.36 -158.53 -140.14
CA PRO A 620 -33.03 -159.01 -140.46
C PRO A 620 -32.33 -158.01 -141.41
N GLN A 621 -31.01 -157.81 -141.43
CA GLN A 621 -29.88 -158.26 -140.57
C GLN A 621 -28.73 -157.25 -140.83
N ASP A 622 -27.71 -157.04 -139.99
CA ASP A 622 -27.33 -157.64 -138.70
C ASP A 622 -26.60 -156.57 -137.84
N GLN A 623 -25.96 -156.95 -136.71
CA GLN A 623 -25.07 -156.12 -135.87
C GLN A 623 -25.66 -154.74 -135.47
N LEU A 624 -26.58 -154.60 -134.50
CA LEU A 624 -26.76 -155.35 -133.24
C LEU A 624 -25.60 -155.13 -132.22
N TRP A 625 -25.73 -154.09 -131.36
CA TRP A 625 -25.54 -154.08 -129.89
C TRP A 625 -25.32 -152.64 -129.30
N SER A 626 -26.14 -152.27 -128.29
CA SER A 626 -25.84 -151.27 -127.21
C SER A 626 -26.09 -149.73 -127.50
N PRO A 627 -26.26 -148.82 -126.48
CA PRO A 627 -27.62 -148.37 -126.12
C PRO A 627 -27.91 -146.88 -125.63
N LEU A 628 -29.13 -146.39 -125.97
CA LEU A 628 -30.15 -145.65 -125.16
C LEU A 628 -30.00 -144.19 -124.58
N SER A 629 -31.11 -143.41 -124.69
CA SER A 629 -31.55 -142.13 -123.99
C SER A 629 -30.75 -140.82 -124.23
N LYS A 630 -31.29 -139.64 -124.65
CA LYS A 630 -32.46 -138.76 -124.27
C LYS A 630 -32.32 -138.10 -122.88
N GLY A 631 -32.57 -136.80 -122.62
CA GLY A 631 -33.04 -135.61 -123.39
C GLY A 631 -33.50 -134.46 -122.41
N THR A 632 -33.91 -133.21 -122.74
CA THR A 632 -33.98 -132.39 -123.98
C THR A 632 -34.22 -130.86 -123.70
N GLN A 633 -33.22 -129.99 -123.94
CA GLN A 633 -33.24 -128.64 -124.60
C GLN A 633 -34.25 -127.47 -124.31
N GLY A 634 -33.72 -126.22 -124.37
CA GLY A 634 -34.44 -124.92 -124.50
C GLY A 634 -34.44 -124.00 -123.25
N ALA A 635 -34.29 -122.66 -123.29
CA ALA A 635 -33.93 -121.68 -124.34
C ALA A 635 -33.34 -120.37 -123.71
N ALA A 636 -32.85 -119.40 -124.50
CA ALA A 636 -32.10 -118.17 -124.10
C ALA A 636 -32.94 -116.85 -124.35
N PRO A 637 -32.45 -115.57 -124.44
CA PRO A 637 -31.08 -114.97 -124.39
C PRO A 637 -30.95 -113.62 -123.54
N PRO A 638 -30.34 -112.46 -123.94
CA PRO A 638 -28.91 -112.11 -123.65
C PRO A 638 -28.50 -110.61 -123.32
N VAL A 639 -27.19 -110.38 -123.04
CA VAL A 639 -26.26 -109.34 -123.65
C VAL A 639 -26.00 -107.90 -123.07
N GLN A 640 -24.69 -107.55 -122.98
CA GLN A 640 -23.96 -106.24 -123.08
C GLN A 640 -24.25 -105.02 -122.14
N ALA A 641 -23.41 -103.95 -122.05
CA ALA A 641 -21.94 -103.75 -122.07
C ALA A 641 -21.53 -102.24 -121.91
N GLN A 642 -20.27 -101.94 -121.49
CA GLN A 642 -19.46 -100.72 -121.80
C GLN A 642 -19.99 -99.31 -121.33
N ARG A 643 -19.25 -98.17 -121.27
CA ARG A 643 -17.80 -97.82 -121.07
C ARG A 643 -17.67 -96.29 -120.71
N VAL A 644 -16.61 -95.88 -120.01
CA VAL A 644 -15.92 -94.54 -120.05
C VAL A 644 -16.59 -93.30 -119.36
N SER A 645 -15.72 -92.35 -118.95
CA SER A 645 -15.87 -91.13 -118.11
C SER A 645 -16.20 -89.83 -118.95
N PRO A 646 -16.09 -88.52 -118.51
CA PRO A 646 -15.35 -87.92 -117.37
C PRO A 646 -15.88 -86.64 -116.60
N GLY A 647 -15.52 -86.54 -115.30
CA GLY A 647 -15.23 -85.28 -114.53
C GLY A 647 -16.37 -84.27 -114.22
N PRO A 648 -16.09 -83.11 -113.55
CA PRO A 648 -14.89 -82.70 -112.77
C PRO A 648 -15.19 -81.95 -111.43
N LEU A 649 -14.15 -81.38 -110.76
CA LEU A 649 -14.15 -80.39 -109.63
C LEU A 649 -14.55 -80.92 -108.21
N SER A 650 -13.97 -80.49 -107.07
CA SER A 650 -12.84 -79.60 -106.74
C SER A 650 -12.29 -79.80 -105.29
N LYS A 651 -11.00 -79.48 -105.06
CA LYS A 651 -10.27 -79.01 -103.83
C LYS A 651 -10.82 -79.30 -102.40
N GLY A 652 -10.02 -79.65 -101.38
CA GLY A 652 -8.55 -79.68 -101.24
C GLY A 652 -8.04 -80.06 -99.81
N HIS A 653 -6.74 -79.86 -99.54
CA HIS A 653 -5.94 -80.36 -98.39
C HIS A 653 -4.87 -79.29 -97.97
N PRO A 654 -4.10 -79.40 -96.85
CA PRO A 654 -4.33 -80.05 -95.54
C PRO A 654 -4.00 -79.09 -94.32
N PRO A 655 -3.10 -79.29 -93.31
CA PRO A 655 -3.34 -78.80 -91.93
C PRO A 655 -2.26 -77.88 -91.28
N GLY A 656 -2.44 -77.51 -90.01
CA GLY A 656 -1.46 -76.80 -89.15
C GLY A 656 -1.66 -77.11 -87.65
N SER A 657 -0.65 -76.89 -86.78
CA SER A 657 -0.68 -77.38 -85.37
C SER A 657 0.23 -76.60 -84.38
N ARG A 658 0.09 -76.92 -83.07
CA ARG A 658 0.85 -76.46 -81.87
C ARG A 658 0.37 -75.13 -81.23
N THR A 659 0.60 -74.81 -79.94
CA THR A 659 1.45 -75.44 -78.88
C THR A 659 0.97 -75.14 -77.44
N GLY A 660 1.14 -76.09 -76.50
CA GLY A 660 1.20 -75.85 -75.03
C GLY A 660 -0.12 -75.55 -74.31
N SER A 661 -0.23 -75.59 -72.98
CA SER A 661 0.68 -76.12 -71.93
C SER A 661 -0.02 -76.16 -70.56
N ALA A 662 0.14 -77.23 -69.75
CA ALA A 662 -0.35 -77.34 -68.36
C ALA A 662 0.42 -78.47 -67.61
N SER A 663 0.32 -78.69 -66.28
CA SER A 663 -0.61 -78.14 -65.25
C SER A 663 -0.04 -78.30 -63.81
N LYS A 664 -0.84 -77.88 -62.81
CA LYS A 664 -0.93 -78.33 -61.40
C LYS A 664 0.05 -77.71 -60.39
N THR A 665 -0.38 -76.99 -59.32
CA THR A 665 -1.68 -76.84 -58.63
C THR A 665 -2.15 -78.08 -57.84
N LEU A 666 -2.45 -77.93 -56.53
CA LEU A 666 -3.79 -77.99 -55.89
C LEU A 666 -3.68 -77.98 -54.32
N PRO A 667 -4.77 -77.74 -53.54
CA PRO A 667 -4.70 -77.05 -52.23
C PRO A 667 -5.44 -77.79 -51.08
N GLY A 668 -5.86 -77.06 -50.03
CA GLY A 668 -6.80 -77.53 -49.00
C GLY A 668 -7.42 -76.40 -48.14
N GLN A 669 -8.71 -76.54 -47.79
CA GLN A 669 -9.59 -75.60 -47.04
C GLN A 669 -10.65 -76.44 -46.26
N PRO A 670 -11.59 -75.88 -45.44
CA PRO A 670 -11.58 -74.65 -44.62
C PRO A 670 -12.27 -74.76 -43.21
N ARG A 671 -12.28 -73.64 -42.47
CA ARG A 671 -13.38 -73.08 -41.61
C ARG A 671 -13.81 -73.72 -40.26
N GLU A 672 -13.79 -72.91 -39.20
CA GLU A 672 -14.96 -72.60 -38.33
C GLU A 672 -14.72 -71.33 -37.48
N ASP A 673 -15.79 -70.65 -37.01
CA ASP A 673 -15.77 -69.30 -36.39
C ASP A 673 -16.24 -69.31 -34.91
N THR A 674 -15.58 -68.56 -34.01
CA THR A 674 -16.16 -68.05 -32.73
C THR A 674 -15.32 -66.88 -32.16
N LEU A 675 -15.98 -65.87 -31.55
CA LEU A 675 -15.38 -64.62 -31.04
C LEU A 675 -14.79 -64.71 -29.60
N PRO A 676 -13.87 -63.79 -29.20
CA PRO A 676 -12.97 -63.96 -28.04
C PRO A 676 -13.35 -63.21 -26.74
N GLN A 677 -12.53 -63.42 -25.71
CA GLN A 677 -12.53 -62.76 -24.39
C GLN A 677 -11.06 -62.58 -23.89
N PRO A 678 -10.79 -61.98 -22.71
CA PRO A 678 -10.69 -60.55 -22.40
C PRO A 678 -9.24 -59.98 -22.31
N CYS A 679 -9.10 -58.64 -22.28
CA CYS A 679 -7.84 -57.94 -22.00
C CYS A 679 -7.60 -57.71 -20.48
N SER A 680 -6.33 -57.48 -20.07
CA SER A 680 -5.91 -57.44 -18.65
C SER A 680 -4.89 -56.34 -18.31
N GLN A 681 -5.22 -55.49 -17.30
CA GLN A 681 -4.31 -54.61 -16.52
C GLN A 681 -3.52 -53.55 -17.35
N PRO A 682 -2.68 -52.65 -16.77
CA PRO A 682 -2.45 -52.18 -15.38
C PRO A 682 -2.90 -50.69 -15.18
N SER A 683 -2.72 -49.90 -14.09
CA SER A 683 -2.29 -50.07 -12.67
C SER A 683 -2.73 -48.81 -11.83
N LYS A 684 -2.07 -48.50 -10.70
CA LYS A 684 -2.19 -47.31 -9.81
C LYS A 684 -0.75 -46.76 -9.47
N PRO A 685 -0.48 -45.76 -8.59
CA PRO A 685 -1.34 -44.95 -7.67
C PRO A 685 -1.02 -43.43 -7.49
N SER A 686 -1.88 -42.68 -6.77
CA SER A 686 -1.57 -42.00 -5.46
C SER A 686 -2.48 -40.78 -5.11
N LEU A 687 -2.93 -40.67 -3.84
CA LEU A 687 -3.54 -39.51 -3.12
C LEU A 687 -4.88 -38.95 -3.70
N GLU A 688 -5.89 -38.46 -2.95
CA GLU A 688 -6.01 -37.59 -1.74
C GLU A 688 -5.83 -36.08 -2.04
N ASP A 689 -6.67 -35.14 -1.60
CA ASP A 689 -8.01 -35.23 -0.95
C ASP A 689 -8.81 -33.89 -1.05
N VAL A 690 -10.10 -33.91 -0.69
CA VAL A 690 -11.03 -32.81 -0.34
C VAL A 690 -11.20 -31.61 -1.30
N THR A 691 -12.44 -31.45 -1.77
CA THR A 691 -12.98 -30.21 -2.36
C THR A 691 -13.53 -29.25 -1.30
N HIS A 692 -13.22 -27.96 -1.40
CA HIS A 692 -14.10 -26.90 -0.88
C HIS A 692 -14.19 -25.70 -1.86
N SER A 693 -15.40 -25.18 -2.04
CA SER A 693 -15.70 -24.03 -2.91
C SER A 693 -16.18 -22.85 -2.07
N ALA A 694 -15.72 -21.65 -2.40
CA ALA A 694 -16.19 -20.40 -1.81
C ALA A 694 -16.21 -19.29 -2.87
N ILE A 695 -17.40 -18.77 -3.19
CA ILE A 695 -17.56 -17.62 -4.09
C ILE A 695 -17.59 -16.33 -3.27
N CYS A 696 -16.81 -15.34 -3.68
CA CYS A 696 -16.75 -14.03 -3.04
C CYS A 696 -17.70 -13.02 -3.72
N ALA A 697 -18.58 -12.37 -2.94
CA ALA A 697 -18.94 -10.94 -3.04
C ALA A 697 -20.21 -10.59 -2.22
N GLN A 698 -20.11 -9.70 -1.22
CA GLN A 698 -21.24 -8.85 -0.82
C GLN A 698 -20.77 -7.61 -0.02
N ASN A 699 -21.53 -6.51 -0.12
CA ASN A 699 -21.09 -5.17 0.29
C ASN A 699 -21.37 -4.80 1.78
N PRO A 700 -20.59 -3.89 2.38
CA PRO A 700 -20.59 -3.64 3.83
C PRO A 700 -21.53 -2.50 4.27
N ILE A 701 -22.82 -2.80 4.51
CA ILE A 701 -23.78 -1.82 5.08
C ILE A 701 -24.46 -2.32 6.39
N ARG A 702 -24.25 -3.58 6.80
CA ARG A 702 -25.04 -4.22 7.89
C ARG A 702 -24.39 -4.32 9.28
N ALA A 703 -23.23 -3.69 9.51
CA ALA A 703 -22.51 -3.78 10.79
C ALA A 703 -23.10 -2.89 11.93
N LEU A 704 -23.63 -1.71 11.60
CA LEU A 704 -24.00 -0.65 12.56
C LEU A 704 -25.23 -0.92 13.47
N ALA A 705 -25.71 -2.17 13.53
CA ALA A 705 -26.96 -2.53 14.22
C ALA A 705 -26.81 -3.48 15.42
N ARG A 706 -25.61 -4.02 15.72
CA ARG A 706 -25.46 -5.12 16.72
C ARG A 706 -24.84 -4.76 18.08
N LEU A 707 -24.19 -3.61 18.24
CA LEU A 707 -23.58 -3.22 19.52
C LEU A 707 -24.52 -2.48 20.50
N ARG A 708 -25.75 -2.15 20.11
CA ARG A 708 -26.70 -1.35 20.93
C ARG A 708 -27.53 -2.16 21.95
N ARG A 709 -27.07 -3.33 22.39
CA ARG A 709 -27.76 -4.22 23.36
C ARG A 709 -26.84 -4.83 24.44
N ARG A 710 -26.14 -4.01 25.24
CA ARG A 710 -25.50 -4.43 26.50
C ARG A 710 -25.62 -3.41 27.66
N LEU A 711 -26.71 -2.64 27.73
CA LEU A 711 -27.03 -1.79 28.89
C LEU A 711 -28.50 -1.93 29.32
N SER A 712 -28.75 -2.79 30.31
CA SER A 712 -30.01 -2.85 31.11
C SER A 712 -29.85 -3.84 32.28
N PRO A 713 -29.53 -3.39 33.50
CA PRO A 713 -29.62 -4.21 34.69
C PRO A 713 -31.09 -4.41 35.09
N GLY A 714 -31.50 -5.66 35.30
CA GLY A 714 -32.87 -5.98 35.73
C GLY A 714 -33.14 -5.59 37.19
N ARG A 715 -34.30 -4.97 37.43
CA ARG A 715 -34.84 -4.66 38.77
C ARG A 715 -34.88 -5.92 39.63
N SER A 716 -34.31 -5.86 40.84
CA SER A 716 -34.46 -6.88 41.89
C SER A 716 -34.56 -6.20 43.25
N GLN A 717 -35.43 -6.71 44.13
CA GLN A 717 -35.92 -5.96 45.29
C GLN A 717 -35.69 -6.74 46.60
N ALA A 718 -34.99 -6.07 47.53
CA ALA A 718 -34.92 -6.31 48.98
C ALA A 718 -34.97 -7.76 49.52
N ARG A 719 -33.88 -8.17 50.19
CA ARG A 719 -33.98 -8.85 51.49
C ARG A 719 -32.84 -8.46 52.43
N SER A 720 -33.03 -8.76 53.71
CA SER A 720 -32.29 -8.19 54.84
C SER A 720 -31.16 -9.09 55.37
N ALA A 721 -30.33 -8.49 56.23
CA ALA A 721 -29.66 -9.06 57.40
C ALA A 721 -28.12 -9.15 57.39
N HIS A 722 -27.57 -8.63 58.49
CA HIS A 722 -26.33 -8.98 59.20
C HIS A 722 -24.96 -8.51 58.67
N GLN A 723 -24.45 -7.52 59.40
CA GLN A 723 -23.05 -7.31 59.76
C GLN A 723 -22.41 -8.61 60.33
N PRO A 724 -21.08 -8.78 60.28
CA PRO A 724 -20.30 -8.27 61.42
C PRO A 724 -18.97 -7.58 61.05
N GLN A 725 -18.37 -6.95 62.06
CA GLN A 725 -17.08 -6.26 61.99
C GLN A 725 -15.90 -7.24 61.86
N LYS A 726 -14.78 -6.78 61.29
CA LYS A 726 -13.49 -6.75 62.02
C LYS A 726 -12.55 -5.66 61.50
N ARG A 727 -11.43 -5.46 62.23
CA ARG A 727 -10.56 -4.27 62.21
C ARG A 727 -9.35 -4.41 61.27
N PRO A 728 -8.68 -3.29 60.91
CA PRO A 728 -7.51 -3.28 60.04
C PRO A 728 -6.21 -3.67 60.75
N THR A 729 -5.19 -3.90 59.93
CA THR A 729 -3.75 -3.74 60.21
C THR A 729 -3.16 -2.92 59.08
#